data_AF-A0A8C9T3I4-F1
#
_entry.id   AF-A0A8C9T3I4-F1
#
_cell.length_a   1.000
_cell.length_b   1.000
_cell.length_c   1.000
_cell.angle_alpha   90.00
_cell.angle_beta   90.00
_cell.angle_gamma   90.00
#
_symmetry.space_group_name_H-M   'P 1'
#
loop_
_entity.id
_entity.type
_entity.pdbx_description
1 polymer ?
#
loop_
_entity_poly.entity_id
_entity_poly.type
_entity_poly.pdbx_seq_one_letter_code
_entity_poly.pdbx_strand_id
1 'polypeptide(L)'
;MGQAVSDNERVCVCVCVCVCVLRWVHWLIQGPAGLLLSFGRSAEHPKSNDPERLRPQSDTRAPSHREPLLAGDAHPRARERSVTLVYGTQRPTSMMRMLYLWLLLALVPLLSDPWPVGTDDDVGCFSEKNSFFCVGDEVRRMPAVIPSDTTSVVFRMTKLRIIPPQAFCGLSEVSEITVIENGFLEEIRAFAFANLSKVVEITITASKYLAVIHKDAFWDLPNLRYLSIMNTGLKRLPDFTKIHSAAHDFVLDFQDNLYVDVIPPNAFLGMTTDIVEDLRLSRNGITEVQSHAFNGTKMTRLFLMGNQQLRHIHSQAFTGAEGPGVLDISQTAVSTLPENMLHGLKLLRAVAVQNLKKLPRGELFTQLVEANLTYPSHCCTFANLRRNTSTESPLCSLPNIEEEQPRFFWENCQTNNEVSCFPKPDAFNPCEDIMGSTYLRVFIWLISMLAIAGNLLVLAALLSSHYKLTMPRFLMCNLAFADLCIGVYLLIIAAMDNHTRSQYYNYGIDWQTGPGCTIAGFITVFASELSVYTLTVVALANWHIMFPLLADQRTLLRHARAIMTVGWVFALLAAVLPVVGVSSYSKVSICLPMDVETTVAQVYVVGLLLLNVLAFLVVCICYLRIYLTLRNPNFVPPGADIGMAQRMAMLIFTNFLCMAPISIFAILAALKLPLITMSHAKVLLVFFYPINSCSNPFLYVIFTKTFKRDFFFLASRFGFFKARALVHCTEMPSPLRRVWVSTRNDTLHSLESLNDFR
;
A
#
# COMPACT_ATOMS: atom_id res chain seq x y z
N MET A 1 62.25 22.60 3.32
CA MET A 1 62.06 21.13 3.35
C MET A 1 60.90 20.66 4.25
N GLY A 2 60.39 21.44 5.22
CA GLY A 2 59.27 21.02 6.09
C GLY A 2 57.84 21.11 5.51
N GLN A 3 57.64 21.62 4.29
CA GLN A 3 56.31 21.75 3.67
C GLN A 3 55.97 20.63 2.67
N ALA A 4 56.99 19.95 2.10
CA ALA A 4 56.78 18.83 1.18
C ALA A 4 56.42 17.51 1.89
N VAL A 5 56.69 17.40 3.20
CA VAL A 5 56.35 16.20 4.00
C VAL A 5 54.88 16.21 4.42
N SER A 6 54.25 17.38 4.64
CA SER A 6 52.84 17.48 5.04
C SER A 6 51.84 17.21 3.90
N ASP A 7 52.22 17.48 2.64
CA ASP A 7 51.35 17.21 1.48
C ASP A 7 51.33 15.72 1.10
N ASN A 8 52.43 14.98 1.34
CA ASN A 8 52.46 13.53 1.13
C ASN A 8 51.67 12.75 2.19
N GLU A 9 51.65 13.22 3.45
CA GLU A 9 50.84 12.61 4.51
C GLU A 9 49.32 12.76 4.26
N ARG A 10 48.87 13.89 3.70
CA ARG A 10 47.43 14.15 3.43
C ARG A 10 46.90 13.40 2.20
N VAL A 11 47.74 13.19 1.19
CA VAL A 11 47.42 12.33 0.04
C VAL A 11 47.38 10.85 0.48
N CYS A 12 48.27 10.43 1.39
CA CYS A 12 48.21 9.10 2.00
C CYS A 12 46.92 8.84 2.79
N VAL A 13 46.40 9.83 3.54
CA VAL A 13 45.12 9.70 4.24
C VAL A 13 43.96 9.51 3.26
N CYS A 14 43.93 10.24 2.13
CA CYS A 14 42.89 10.07 1.11
C CYS A 14 42.97 8.69 0.41
N VAL A 15 44.17 8.19 0.14
CA VAL A 15 44.36 6.86 -0.48
C VAL A 15 44.06 5.73 0.52
N CYS A 16 44.47 5.85 1.78
CA CYS A 16 44.10 4.90 2.84
C CYS A 16 42.60 4.86 3.08
N VAL A 17 41.92 6.00 3.08
CA VAL A 17 40.45 6.06 3.21
C VAL A 17 39.75 5.47 1.98
N CYS A 18 40.25 5.71 0.76
CA CYS A 18 39.74 5.06 -0.46
C CYS A 18 39.92 3.53 -0.42
N VAL A 19 41.06 3.02 0.06
CA VAL A 19 41.32 1.58 0.20
C VAL A 19 40.49 0.97 1.33
N CYS A 20 40.29 1.69 2.43
CA CYS A 20 39.42 1.26 3.53
C CYS A 20 37.94 1.23 3.12
N VAL A 21 37.48 2.20 2.32
CA VAL A 21 36.09 2.24 1.85
C VAL A 21 35.84 1.23 0.72
N LEU A 22 36.80 1.01 -0.19
CA LEU A 22 36.70 -0.08 -1.16
C LEU A 22 36.71 -1.46 -0.48
N ARG A 23 37.50 -1.63 0.60
CA ARG A 23 37.44 -2.83 1.46
C ARG A 23 36.13 -2.93 2.24
N TRP A 24 35.54 -1.81 2.65
CA TRP A 24 34.25 -1.77 3.37
C TRP A 24 33.05 -2.04 2.43
N VAL A 25 33.09 -1.55 1.20
CA VAL A 25 32.13 -1.88 0.13
C VAL A 25 32.28 -3.36 -0.26
N HIS A 26 33.51 -3.87 -0.37
CA HIS A 26 33.77 -5.30 -0.56
C HIS A 26 33.26 -6.15 0.62
N TRP A 27 33.37 -5.65 1.86
CA TRP A 27 32.84 -6.29 3.08
C TRP A 27 31.30 -6.29 3.11
N LEU A 28 30.65 -5.22 2.68
CA LEU A 28 29.19 -5.12 2.52
C LEU A 28 28.63 -6.04 1.44
N ILE A 29 29.38 -6.27 0.36
CA ILE A 29 28.98 -7.17 -0.74
C ILE A 29 29.08 -8.65 -0.32
N GLN A 30 29.94 -9.00 0.65
CA GLN A 30 30.18 -10.39 1.04
C GLN A 30 29.36 -10.89 2.26
N GLY A 31 28.76 -10.00 3.04
CA GLY A 31 27.93 -10.38 4.21
C GLY A 31 28.69 -11.08 5.35
N PRO A 32 28.05 -11.36 6.51
CA PRO A 32 28.74 -11.81 7.72
C PRO A 32 29.23 -13.28 7.71
N ALA A 33 29.05 -14.04 6.63
CA ALA A 33 29.33 -15.48 6.60
C ALA A 33 30.80 -15.85 6.33
N GLY A 34 31.70 -14.88 6.09
CA GLY A 34 33.10 -15.13 5.71
C GLY A 34 34.13 -15.20 6.86
N LEU A 35 33.72 -14.95 8.11
CA LEU A 35 34.66 -14.76 9.22
C LEU A 35 34.96 -16.01 10.08
N LEU A 36 34.55 -17.20 9.62
CA LEU A 36 34.84 -18.49 10.29
C LEU A 36 35.83 -19.40 9.55
N LEU A 37 36.45 -18.97 8.44
CA LEU A 37 37.32 -19.83 7.62
C LEU A 37 38.76 -19.31 7.41
N SER A 38 39.30 -18.46 8.29
CA SER A 38 40.70 -17.99 8.15
C SER A 38 41.59 -18.13 9.38
N PHE A 39 41.23 -18.94 10.38
CA PHE A 39 42.16 -19.34 11.44
C PHE A 39 42.13 -20.85 11.61
N GLY A 40 43.16 -21.53 11.10
CA GLY A 40 43.35 -22.96 11.31
C GLY A 40 44.09 -23.66 10.17
N ARG A 41 45.41 -23.42 10.05
CA ARG A 41 46.32 -24.34 9.34
C ARG A 41 47.36 -24.79 10.36
N SER A 42 47.29 -26.07 10.74
CA SER A 42 48.39 -26.97 11.14
C SER A 42 47.87 -28.07 12.06
N ALA A 43 47.77 -29.30 11.55
CA ALA A 43 48.19 -30.51 12.23
C ALA A 43 48.10 -31.69 11.25
N GLU A 44 49.22 -32.39 11.13
CA GLU A 44 49.42 -33.59 10.33
C GLU A 44 48.67 -34.81 10.88
N HIS A 45 48.36 -35.71 9.94
CA HIS A 45 47.98 -37.13 9.98
C HIS A 45 48.40 -38.00 11.20
N PRO A 46 47.72 -39.14 11.49
CA PRO A 46 47.82 -40.33 10.62
C PRO A 46 46.60 -41.28 10.47
N LYS A 47 46.59 -41.99 9.31
CA LYS A 47 46.38 -43.44 9.03
C LYS A 47 45.38 -44.23 9.91
N SER A 48 44.64 -45.25 9.47
CA SER A 48 44.42 -45.99 8.21
C SER A 48 43.44 -47.11 8.59
N ASN A 49 42.54 -47.54 7.69
CA ASN A 49 42.35 -48.95 7.32
C ASN A 49 41.20 -49.10 6.32
N ASP A 50 41.64 -49.32 5.08
CA ASP A 50 41.08 -50.07 3.95
C ASP A 50 40.44 -51.45 4.32
N PRO A 51 39.83 -52.23 3.39
CA PRO A 51 39.98 -52.15 1.93
C PRO A 51 38.74 -52.32 1.01
N GLU A 52 38.88 -51.67 -0.15
CA GLU A 52 38.73 -52.17 -1.53
C GLU A 52 37.61 -53.14 -1.96
N ARG A 53 36.85 -52.73 -3.00
CA ARG A 53 36.95 -53.41 -4.31
C ARG A 53 36.48 -52.56 -5.50
N LEU A 54 37.47 -52.15 -6.31
CA LEU A 54 37.55 -52.06 -7.78
C LEU A 54 36.36 -51.53 -8.63
N ARG A 55 36.61 -50.38 -9.27
CA ARG A 55 36.13 -49.84 -10.58
C ARG A 55 36.30 -50.84 -11.77
N PRO A 56 35.87 -50.56 -13.04
CA PRO A 56 35.37 -49.31 -13.66
C PRO A 56 34.20 -49.42 -14.70
N GLN A 57 33.74 -48.25 -15.17
CA GLN A 57 33.27 -47.82 -16.51
C GLN A 57 32.61 -48.77 -17.54
N SER A 58 31.49 -48.26 -18.09
CA SER A 58 31.00 -48.27 -19.49
C SER A 58 31.35 -49.42 -20.43
N ASP A 59 30.33 -50.11 -20.99
CA ASP A 59 29.90 -49.99 -22.39
C ASP A 59 29.01 -51.17 -22.86
N THR A 60 28.06 -50.86 -23.75
CA THR A 60 27.48 -51.73 -24.81
C THR A 60 26.67 -53.00 -24.48
N ARG A 61 25.42 -53.06 -24.99
CA ARG A 61 25.01 -53.94 -26.12
C ARG A 61 23.48 -53.95 -26.33
N ALA A 62 23.08 -53.66 -27.57
CA ALA A 62 21.83 -54.16 -28.19
C ALA A 62 22.02 -55.62 -28.66
N PRO A 63 20.96 -56.31 -29.14
CA PRO A 63 20.79 -56.43 -30.60
C PRO A 63 19.30 -56.44 -31.10
N SER A 64 19.02 -55.77 -32.22
CA SER A 64 18.55 -56.28 -33.55
C SER A 64 17.20 -57.02 -33.56
N HIS A 65 16.22 -56.68 -34.43
CA HIS A 65 16.28 -56.90 -35.89
C HIS A 65 15.12 -56.23 -36.68
N ARG A 66 15.45 -55.88 -37.95
CA ARG A 66 14.62 -55.73 -39.20
C ARG A 66 13.94 -54.38 -39.52
N GLU A 67 14.74 -53.46 -40.10
CA GLU A 67 14.68 -52.90 -41.49
C GLU A 67 13.50 -53.25 -42.46
N PRO A 68 13.33 -52.53 -43.63
CA PRO A 68 13.70 -51.14 -44.00
C PRO A 68 12.72 -50.42 -45.01
N LEU A 69 13.15 -49.20 -45.48
CA LEU A 69 12.88 -48.47 -46.76
C LEU A 69 11.83 -47.33 -46.69
N LEU A 70 11.97 -46.10 -47.22
CA LEU A 70 12.93 -45.33 -48.07
C LEU A 70 12.59 -43.82 -47.83
N ALA A 71 13.48 -42.94 -47.38
CA ALA A 71 14.43 -42.07 -48.10
C ALA A 71 13.85 -40.87 -48.92
N GLY A 72 14.43 -39.67 -48.68
CA GLY A 72 14.60 -38.57 -49.66
C GLY A 72 13.81 -37.28 -49.35
N ASP A 73 14.35 -36.34 -48.56
CA ASP A 73 15.28 -35.24 -48.93
C ASP A 73 14.66 -34.07 -49.72
N ALA A 74 14.72 -32.86 -49.15
CA ALA A 74 15.50 -31.71 -49.69
C ALA A 74 14.99 -30.33 -49.24
N HIS A 75 15.92 -29.58 -48.66
CA HIS A 75 15.97 -28.15 -48.30
C HIS A 75 16.00 -27.22 -49.56
N PRO A 76 16.25 -25.88 -49.50
CA PRO A 76 15.83 -24.77 -48.63
C PRO A 76 15.57 -23.43 -49.41
N ARG A 77 15.49 -22.30 -48.67
CA ARG A 77 15.85 -20.88 -49.01
C ARG A 77 14.78 -19.83 -49.42
N ALA A 78 14.64 -18.88 -48.48
CA ALA A 78 14.95 -17.45 -48.57
C ALA A 78 14.07 -16.45 -49.37
N ARG A 79 13.31 -15.66 -48.60
CA ARG A 79 13.43 -14.18 -48.38
C ARG A 79 13.25 -13.21 -49.56
N GLU A 80 12.23 -12.34 -49.46
CA GLU A 80 12.28 -10.85 -49.56
C GLU A 80 10.86 -10.26 -49.31
N ARG A 81 10.64 -9.38 -48.32
CA ARG A 81 10.54 -7.88 -48.37
C ARG A 81 9.51 -7.39 -49.41
N SER A 82 8.56 -6.48 -49.16
CA SER A 82 8.34 -5.47 -48.11
C SER A 82 7.00 -4.75 -48.39
N VAL A 83 6.56 -3.89 -47.45
CA VAL A 83 5.74 -2.65 -47.57
C VAL A 83 4.52 -2.62 -46.62
N THR A 84 4.25 -1.42 -46.13
CA THR A 84 3.85 -1.03 -44.77
C THR A 84 2.54 -0.21 -44.77
N LEU A 85 1.95 -0.04 -43.58
CA LEU A 85 0.95 0.98 -43.14
C LEU A 85 -0.54 0.81 -43.56
N VAL A 86 -1.59 1.16 -42.80
CA VAL A 86 -1.90 1.43 -41.36
C VAL A 86 -3.40 1.87 -41.27
N TYR A 87 -4.04 1.69 -40.09
CA TYR A 87 -5.31 2.26 -39.53
C TYR A 87 -6.71 1.84 -40.05
N GLY A 88 -7.60 1.48 -39.09
CA GLY A 88 -8.94 2.10 -39.00
C GLY A 88 -10.20 1.22 -38.78
N THR A 89 -10.72 1.23 -37.54
CA THR A 89 -12.15 1.43 -37.15
C THR A 89 -13.28 0.38 -37.36
N GLN A 90 -13.93 0.09 -36.22
CA GLN A 90 -15.39 0.09 -35.92
C GLN A 90 -16.40 -0.94 -36.48
N ARG A 91 -17.00 -1.65 -35.50
CA ARG A 91 -18.40 -2.09 -35.29
C ARG A 91 -19.15 -2.89 -36.38
N PRO A 92 -19.71 -4.07 -36.05
CA PRO A 92 -20.67 -4.77 -36.91
C PRO A 92 -22.11 -4.29 -36.67
N THR A 93 -22.82 -4.02 -37.76
CA THR A 93 -24.25 -3.72 -37.81
C THR A 93 -25.10 -4.99 -37.81
N SER A 94 -26.12 -4.93 -36.97
CA SER A 94 -27.31 -5.78 -36.93
C SER A 94 -28.00 -5.90 -38.29
N MET A 95 -27.91 -7.06 -38.95
CA MET A 95 -28.94 -7.46 -39.94
C MET A 95 -28.98 -8.95 -40.30
N MET A 96 -28.42 -9.84 -39.47
CA MET A 96 -28.35 -11.29 -39.80
C MET A 96 -28.74 -12.24 -38.65
N ARG A 97 -29.15 -11.70 -37.49
CA ARG A 97 -29.70 -12.49 -36.36
C ARG A 97 -31.22 -12.54 -36.30
N MET A 98 -31.91 -11.81 -37.16
CA MET A 98 -33.38 -11.74 -37.15
C MET A 98 -34.06 -12.79 -38.04
N LEU A 99 -33.30 -13.49 -38.90
CA LEU A 99 -33.85 -14.54 -39.77
C LEU A 99 -33.88 -15.94 -39.12
N TYR A 100 -33.05 -16.17 -38.09
CA TYR A 100 -32.99 -17.46 -37.38
C TYR A 100 -34.05 -17.59 -36.27
N LEU A 101 -34.67 -16.47 -35.85
CA LEU A 101 -35.65 -16.44 -34.77
C LEU A 101 -37.10 -16.66 -35.25
N TRP A 102 -37.38 -16.51 -36.54
CA TRP A 102 -38.72 -16.74 -37.12
C TRP A 102 -38.98 -18.18 -37.54
N LEU A 103 -37.95 -19.00 -37.70
CA LEU A 103 -38.08 -20.41 -38.12
C LEU A 103 -38.22 -21.41 -36.94
N LEU A 104 -37.96 -20.99 -35.70
CA LEU A 104 -38.07 -21.83 -34.51
C LEU A 104 -39.40 -21.66 -33.74
N LEU A 105 -40.23 -20.69 -34.12
CA LEU A 105 -41.53 -20.43 -33.47
C LEU A 105 -42.74 -21.09 -34.19
N ALA A 106 -42.52 -21.82 -35.28
CA ALA A 106 -43.60 -22.41 -36.09
C ALA A 106 -43.82 -23.92 -35.85
N LEU A 107 -43.14 -24.57 -34.90
CA LEU A 107 -43.13 -26.04 -34.78
C LEU A 107 -43.46 -26.60 -33.38
N VAL A 108 -44.06 -25.82 -32.49
CA VAL A 108 -44.40 -26.31 -31.13
C VAL A 108 -45.89 -26.65 -30.88
N PRO A 109 -46.91 -26.34 -31.71
CA PRO A 109 -48.25 -26.80 -31.40
C PRO A 109 -48.53 -28.15 -32.08
N LEU A 110 -47.91 -29.24 -31.60
CA LEU A 110 -48.32 -30.61 -31.99
C LEU A 110 -48.06 -31.71 -30.93
N LEU A 111 -47.59 -31.36 -29.73
CA LEU A 111 -47.48 -32.30 -28.61
C LEU A 111 -47.96 -31.63 -27.31
N SER A 112 -49.25 -31.31 -27.28
CA SER A 112 -49.97 -31.03 -26.04
C SER A 112 -51.29 -31.77 -26.11
N ASP A 113 -51.39 -32.86 -25.35
CA ASP A 113 -52.62 -33.61 -25.17
C ASP A 113 -53.72 -32.68 -24.62
N PRO A 114 -54.98 -32.80 -25.11
CA PRO A 114 -56.08 -32.04 -24.53
C PRO A 114 -56.51 -32.70 -23.22
N TRP A 115 -56.32 -31.98 -22.11
CA TRP A 115 -56.94 -32.34 -20.83
C TRP A 115 -58.42 -31.91 -20.80
N PRO A 116 -59.27 -32.65 -20.08
CA PRO A 116 -60.71 -32.51 -20.18
C PRO A 116 -61.21 -31.20 -19.56
N VAL A 117 -62.19 -30.61 -20.25
CA VAL A 117 -62.95 -29.45 -19.79
C VAL A 117 -63.73 -29.83 -18.53
N GLY A 118 -63.28 -29.31 -17.39
CA GLY A 118 -64.06 -29.17 -16.16
C GLY A 118 -64.56 -27.72 -16.05
N THR A 119 -65.82 -27.55 -15.67
CA THR A 119 -66.54 -26.29 -15.58
C THR A 119 -66.14 -25.43 -14.37
N ASP A 120 -65.92 -24.13 -14.63
CA ASP A 120 -65.99 -22.92 -13.79
C ASP A 120 -65.17 -22.78 -12.48
N ASP A 121 -64.66 -21.54 -12.29
CA ASP A 121 -64.01 -20.94 -11.12
C ASP A 121 -62.58 -21.40 -10.73
N ASP A 122 -61.57 -21.16 -11.59
CA ASP A 122 -60.18 -20.75 -11.24
C ASP A 122 -59.22 -20.99 -12.42
N VAL A 123 -59.34 -20.17 -13.47
CA VAL A 123 -58.46 -20.24 -14.66
C VAL A 123 -57.01 -19.92 -14.23
N GLY A 124 -56.12 -20.92 -14.28
CA GLY A 124 -54.69 -20.77 -14.00
C GLY A 124 -54.19 -21.44 -12.71
N CYS A 125 -55.07 -22.05 -11.91
CA CYS A 125 -54.68 -22.85 -10.75
C CYS A 125 -55.00 -24.34 -10.93
N PHE A 126 -54.10 -25.24 -10.51
CA PHE A 126 -54.27 -26.69 -10.61
C PHE A 126 -53.47 -27.43 -9.53
N SER A 127 -53.91 -28.65 -9.20
CA SER A 127 -53.23 -29.54 -8.25
C SER A 127 -52.47 -30.65 -8.99
N GLU A 128 -51.23 -30.90 -8.60
CA GLU A 128 -50.42 -32.03 -9.08
C GLU A 128 -49.67 -32.66 -7.89
N LYS A 129 -49.91 -33.95 -7.60
CA LYS A 129 -49.19 -34.73 -6.57
C LYS A 129 -49.08 -33.99 -5.21
N ASN A 130 -50.21 -33.56 -4.68
CA ASN A 130 -50.33 -32.78 -3.43
C ASN A 130 -49.64 -31.40 -3.47
N SER A 131 -49.21 -30.93 -4.63
CA SER A 131 -48.74 -29.56 -4.82
C SER A 131 -49.82 -28.76 -5.53
N PHE A 132 -50.03 -27.52 -5.09
CA PHE A 132 -51.03 -26.62 -5.64
C PHE A 132 -50.32 -25.46 -6.35
N PHE A 133 -50.54 -25.36 -7.66
CA PHE A 133 -49.88 -24.39 -8.52
C PHE A 133 -50.88 -23.36 -9.00
N CYS A 134 -50.56 -22.08 -8.87
CA CYS A 134 -51.26 -20.96 -9.49
C CYS A 134 -50.27 -20.20 -10.36
N VAL A 135 -50.39 -20.35 -11.68
CA VAL A 135 -49.41 -19.84 -12.64
C VAL A 135 -50.09 -19.01 -13.71
N GLY A 136 -49.51 -17.83 -13.96
CA GLY A 136 -49.85 -16.99 -15.09
C GLY A 136 -50.81 -15.85 -14.78
N ASP A 137 -51.02 -15.04 -15.82
CA ASP A 137 -51.65 -13.72 -15.75
C ASP A 137 -53.14 -13.73 -15.42
N GLU A 138 -53.80 -14.88 -15.55
CA GLU A 138 -55.24 -15.05 -15.29
C GLU A 138 -55.55 -15.04 -13.79
N VAL A 139 -54.58 -15.42 -12.95
CA VAL A 139 -54.73 -15.43 -11.49
C VAL A 139 -54.64 -14.00 -10.94
N ARG A 140 -55.79 -13.35 -10.77
CA ARG A 140 -55.92 -11.96 -10.25
C ARG A 140 -56.35 -11.88 -8.79
N ARG A 141 -56.91 -12.96 -8.25
CA ARG A 141 -57.38 -13.07 -6.86
C ARG A 141 -56.92 -14.40 -6.28
N MET A 142 -56.83 -14.44 -4.96
CA MET A 142 -56.53 -15.68 -4.24
C MET A 142 -57.64 -16.71 -4.54
N PRO A 143 -57.31 -17.98 -4.83
CA PRO A 143 -58.29 -19.04 -5.04
C PRO A 143 -59.15 -19.24 -3.79
N ALA A 144 -60.42 -19.59 -4.00
CA ALA A 144 -61.39 -19.67 -2.91
C ALA A 144 -61.15 -20.88 -1.99
N VAL A 145 -60.63 -21.98 -2.55
CA VAL A 145 -60.35 -23.23 -1.83
C VAL A 145 -59.02 -23.81 -2.30
N ILE A 146 -58.07 -23.96 -1.37
CA ILE A 146 -56.86 -24.77 -1.56
C ILE A 146 -57.09 -26.11 -0.84
N PRO A 147 -56.84 -27.27 -1.48
CA PRO A 147 -57.01 -28.58 -0.85
C PRO A 147 -56.21 -28.71 0.46
N SER A 148 -56.81 -29.24 1.52
CA SER A 148 -56.18 -29.33 2.85
C SER A 148 -55.00 -30.31 2.93
N ASP A 149 -54.93 -31.26 2.00
CA ASP A 149 -53.85 -32.26 1.85
C ASP A 149 -52.65 -31.73 1.03
N THR A 150 -52.67 -30.45 0.67
CA THR A 150 -51.59 -29.78 -0.08
C THR A 150 -50.32 -29.68 0.76
N THR A 151 -49.21 -30.17 0.23
CA THR A 151 -47.87 -30.12 0.82
C THR A 151 -47.03 -28.95 0.30
N SER A 152 -47.22 -28.52 -0.94
CA SER A 152 -46.49 -27.39 -1.52
C SER A 152 -47.43 -26.45 -2.25
N VAL A 153 -47.30 -25.14 -2.01
CA VAL A 153 -48.12 -24.11 -2.67
C VAL A 153 -47.22 -23.17 -3.46
N VAL A 154 -47.51 -22.99 -4.75
CA VAL A 154 -46.70 -22.18 -5.66
C VAL A 154 -47.54 -21.13 -6.38
N PHE A 155 -47.22 -19.85 -6.16
CA PHE A 155 -47.75 -18.72 -6.92
C PHE A 155 -46.66 -18.13 -7.81
N ARG A 156 -46.84 -18.26 -9.13
CA ARG A 156 -45.83 -17.83 -10.10
C ARG A 156 -46.40 -16.98 -11.22
N MET A 157 -45.75 -15.85 -11.52
CA MET A 157 -46.13 -14.97 -12.63
C MET A 157 -47.62 -14.58 -12.59
N THR A 158 -48.18 -14.35 -11.40
CA THR A 158 -49.59 -14.00 -11.24
C THR A 158 -49.82 -12.49 -11.26
N LYS A 159 -51.08 -12.09 -11.46
CA LYS A 159 -51.55 -10.69 -11.33
C LYS A 159 -52.21 -10.42 -9.98
N LEU A 160 -51.85 -11.20 -8.96
CA LEU A 160 -52.27 -10.97 -7.57
C LEU A 160 -51.72 -9.64 -7.07
N ARG A 161 -52.59 -8.77 -6.57
CA ARG A 161 -52.16 -7.51 -5.92
C ARG A 161 -51.91 -7.66 -4.43
N ILE A 162 -52.62 -8.58 -3.77
CA ILE A 162 -52.64 -8.72 -2.32
C ILE A 162 -52.69 -10.20 -1.96
N ILE A 163 -51.84 -10.64 -1.03
CA ILE A 163 -52.06 -11.89 -0.30
C ILE A 163 -52.98 -11.56 0.89
N PRO A 164 -54.22 -12.09 0.92
CA PRO A 164 -55.22 -11.71 1.91
C PRO A 164 -54.85 -12.20 3.33
N PRO A 165 -55.52 -11.71 4.38
CA PRO A 165 -55.37 -12.25 5.71
C PRO A 165 -55.75 -13.73 5.74
N GLN A 166 -55.02 -14.55 6.52
CA GLN A 166 -55.32 -15.98 6.69
C GLN A 166 -55.33 -16.77 5.37
N ALA A 167 -54.57 -16.31 4.36
CA ALA A 167 -54.52 -16.89 3.01
C ALA A 167 -54.25 -18.41 2.99
N PHE A 168 -53.44 -18.91 3.93
CA PHE A 168 -53.04 -20.31 4.02
C PHE A 168 -53.66 -21.05 5.22
N CYS A 169 -54.67 -20.45 5.86
CA CYS A 169 -55.29 -21.04 7.04
C CYS A 169 -55.98 -22.36 6.71
N GLY A 170 -55.79 -23.37 7.56
CA GLY A 170 -56.37 -24.71 7.39
C GLY A 170 -55.52 -25.69 6.57
N LEU A 171 -54.38 -25.27 6.01
CA LEU A 171 -53.44 -26.14 5.32
C LEU A 171 -52.50 -26.82 6.33
N SER A 172 -52.96 -27.90 6.97
CA SER A 172 -52.20 -28.58 8.02
C SER A 172 -50.99 -29.38 7.51
N GLU A 173 -51.01 -29.78 6.23
CA GLU A 173 -49.96 -30.60 5.61
C GLU A 173 -48.91 -29.79 4.84
N VAL A 174 -49.08 -28.47 4.72
CA VAL A 174 -48.20 -27.64 3.90
C VAL A 174 -46.80 -27.55 4.51
N SER A 175 -45.80 -27.91 3.72
CA SER A 175 -44.38 -27.86 4.06
C SER A 175 -43.66 -26.71 3.35
N GLU A 176 -44.10 -26.32 2.16
CA GLU A 176 -43.43 -25.32 1.32
C GLU A 176 -44.43 -24.32 0.75
N ILE A 177 -44.12 -23.02 0.83
CA ILE A 177 -44.90 -21.96 0.20
C ILE A 177 -43.98 -21.05 -0.62
N THR A 178 -44.19 -21.02 -1.93
CA THR A 178 -43.35 -20.30 -2.88
C THR A 178 -44.17 -19.25 -3.64
N VAL A 179 -43.76 -17.99 -3.54
CA VAL A 179 -44.34 -16.81 -4.20
C VAL A 179 -43.23 -16.16 -5.03
N ILE A 180 -43.22 -16.43 -6.34
CA ILE A 180 -42.12 -16.06 -7.23
C ILE A 180 -42.60 -15.29 -8.47
N GLU A 181 -41.83 -14.29 -8.91
CA GLU A 181 -42.07 -13.54 -10.15
C GLU A 181 -43.46 -12.85 -10.22
N ASN A 182 -44.03 -12.47 -9.07
CA ASN A 182 -45.35 -11.82 -9.01
C ASN A 182 -45.21 -10.31 -9.19
N GLY A 183 -45.28 -9.86 -10.45
CA GLY A 183 -45.05 -8.48 -10.87
C GLY A 183 -46.14 -7.47 -10.49
N PHE A 184 -47.23 -7.89 -9.85
CA PHE A 184 -48.32 -7.01 -9.42
C PHE A 184 -48.57 -7.06 -7.92
N LEU A 185 -47.87 -7.91 -7.19
CA LEU A 185 -48.06 -8.08 -5.75
C LEU A 185 -47.55 -6.82 -5.02
N GLU A 186 -48.45 -6.14 -4.32
CA GLU A 186 -48.19 -4.87 -3.63
C GLU A 186 -48.11 -5.07 -2.10
N GLU A 187 -48.92 -5.96 -1.54
CA GLU A 187 -49.09 -6.13 -0.09
C GLU A 187 -49.28 -7.60 0.35
N ILE A 188 -48.65 -7.99 1.46
CA ILE A 188 -48.98 -9.20 2.22
C ILE A 188 -49.63 -8.79 3.54
N ARG A 189 -50.88 -9.22 3.76
CA ARG A 189 -51.69 -8.78 4.90
C ARG A 189 -51.43 -9.59 6.18
N ALA A 190 -52.05 -9.15 7.28
CA ALA A 190 -51.92 -9.74 8.61
C ALA A 190 -52.30 -11.22 8.62
N PHE A 191 -51.54 -12.04 9.35
CA PHE A 191 -51.78 -13.47 9.52
C PHE A 191 -51.84 -14.25 8.20
N ALA A 192 -51.19 -13.77 7.14
CA ALA A 192 -51.13 -14.50 5.87
C ALA A 192 -50.50 -15.89 6.05
N PHE A 193 -49.42 -15.97 6.83
CA PHE A 193 -48.69 -17.19 7.21
C PHE A 193 -48.84 -17.40 8.72
N ALA A 194 -49.97 -17.96 9.14
CA ALA A 194 -50.29 -18.14 10.56
C ALA A 194 -50.58 -19.60 10.92
N ASN A 195 -50.02 -20.07 12.02
CA ASN A 195 -50.28 -21.37 12.64
C ASN A 195 -50.04 -22.58 11.69
N LEU A 196 -49.00 -22.48 10.85
CA LEU A 196 -48.65 -23.53 9.89
C LEU A 196 -47.60 -24.45 10.50
N SER A 197 -48.07 -25.48 11.21
CA SER A 197 -47.20 -26.33 12.04
C SER A 197 -46.21 -27.18 11.26
N LYS A 198 -46.46 -27.48 9.98
CA LYS A 198 -45.56 -28.31 9.15
C LYS A 198 -44.71 -27.52 8.15
N VAL A 199 -44.87 -26.19 8.07
CA VAL A 199 -44.11 -25.38 7.11
C VAL A 199 -42.64 -25.36 7.49
N VAL A 200 -41.81 -25.73 6.52
CA VAL A 200 -40.35 -25.76 6.60
C VAL A 200 -39.75 -24.62 5.78
N GLU A 201 -40.38 -24.26 4.66
CA GLU A 201 -39.85 -23.30 3.71
C GLU A 201 -40.90 -22.28 3.24
N ILE A 202 -40.54 -21.00 3.30
CA ILE A 202 -41.31 -19.90 2.71
C ILE A 202 -40.37 -19.06 1.84
N THR A 203 -40.70 -18.94 0.55
CA THR A 203 -39.88 -18.23 -0.43
C THR A 203 -40.71 -17.17 -1.13
N ILE A 204 -40.34 -15.89 -0.96
CA ILE A 204 -40.98 -14.72 -1.58
C ILE A 204 -39.93 -14.01 -2.43
N THR A 205 -39.95 -14.21 -3.74
CA THR A 205 -38.87 -13.73 -4.63
C THR A 205 -39.40 -13.00 -5.86
N ALA A 206 -38.58 -12.09 -6.38
CA ALA A 206 -38.83 -11.37 -7.64
C ALA A 206 -40.21 -10.66 -7.70
N SER A 207 -40.70 -10.19 -6.55
CA SER A 207 -41.96 -9.45 -6.42
C SER A 207 -41.66 -7.95 -6.25
N LYS A 208 -41.20 -7.32 -7.34
CA LYS A 208 -40.58 -5.97 -7.30
C LYS A 208 -41.48 -4.84 -6.79
N TYR A 209 -42.80 -5.00 -6.87
CA TYR A 209 -43.76 -4.00 -6.41
C TYR A 209 -44.29 -4.28 -5.00
N LEU A 210 -43.85 -5.38 -4.36
CA LEU A 210 -44.24 -5.71 -2.99
C LEU A 210 -43.62 -4.68 -2.05
N ALA A 211 -44.43 -3.72 -1.61
CA ALA A 211 -43.97 -2.57 -0.85
C ALA A 211 -44.15 -2.75 0.65
N VAL A 212 -45.11 -3.59 1.07
CA VAL A 212 -45.50 -3.78 2.46
C VAL A 212 -45.76 -5.25 2.76
N ILE A 213 -45.08 -5.76 3.80
CA ILE A 213 -45.49 -6.97 4.53
C ILE A 213 -46.01 -6.50 5.88
N HIS A 214 -47.23 -6.87 6.23
CA HIS A 214 -47.83 -6.52 7.51
C HIS A 214 -47.00 -7.07 8.67
N LYS A 215 -46.89 -6.33 9.77
CA LYS A 215 -46.10 -6.72 10.97
C LYS A 215 -46.52 -8.04 11.64
N ASP A 216 -47.71 -8.51 11.32
CA ASP A 216 -48.29 -9.76 11.86
C ASP A 216 -48.47 -10.80 10.74
N ALA A 217 -47.84 -10.61 9.58
CA ALA A 217 -47.99 -11.51 8.43
C ALA A 217 -47.41 -12.91 8.70
N PHE A 218 -46.28 -12.98 9.41
CA PHE A 218 -45.68 -14.22 9.89
C PHE A 218 -46.03 -14.42 11.35
N TRP A 219 -46.69 -15.52 11.67
CA TRP A 219 -47.18 -15.79 13.02
C TRP A 219 -47.10 -17.28 13.34
N ASP A 220 -46.32 -17.62 14.38
CA ASP A 220 -46.20 -18.96 14.96
C ASP A 220 -45.96 -20.07 13.91
N LEU A 221 -44.72 -20.15 13.47
CA LEU A 221 -44.23 -21.07 12.44
C LEU A 221 -43.15 -21.99 13.04
N PRO A 222 -43.53 -22.96 13.89
CA PRO A 222 -42.62 -23.65 14.81
C PRO A 222 -41.57 -24.53 14.11
N ASN A 223 -41.82 -24.96 12.87
CA ASN A 223 -40.91 -25.81 12.11
C ASN A 223 -40.26 -25.10 10.91
N LEU A 224 -40.44 -23.78 10.78
CA LEU A 224 -39.88 -23.01 9.68
C LEU A 224 -38.36 -23.04 9.77
N ARG A 225 -37.69 -23.53 8.72
CA ARG A 225 -36.23 -23.64 8.64
C ARG A 225 -35.62 -22.67 7.64
N TYR A 226 -36.31 -22.37 6.55
CA TYR A 226 -35.81 -21.48 5.50
C TYR A 226 -36.85 -20.41 5.17
N LEU A 227 -36.49 -19.15 5.40
CA LEU A 227 -37.30 -17.98 5.00
C LEU A 227 -36.50 -17.14 4.02
N SER A 228 -36.95 -17.07 2.77
CA SER A 228 -36.33 -16.27 1.73
C SER A 228 -37.23 -15.12 1.29
N ILE A 229 -36.72 -13.90 1.33
CA ILE A 229 -37.39 -12.69 0.82
C ILE A 229 -36.38 -11.92 -0.03
N MET A 230 -36.49 -12.03 -1.34
CA MET A 230 -35.50 -11.47 -2.26
C MET A 230 -36.09 -10.63 -3.39
N ASN A 231 -35.37 -9.59 -3.80
CA ASN A 231 -35.71 -8.76 -4.96
C ASN A 231 -37.15 -8.24 -4.90
N THR A 232 -37.49 -7.59 -3.77
CA THR A 232 -38.80 -6.99 -3.51
C THR A 232 -38.72 -5.45 -3.46
N GLY A 233 -39.88 -4.80 -3.45
CA GLY A 233 -40.02 -3.35 -3.32
C GLY A 233 -40.09 -2.84 -1.87
N LEU A 234 -39.72 -3.68 -0.89
CA LEU A 234 -39.90 -3.39 0.53
C LEU A 234 -39.06 -2.18 0.94
N LYS A 235 -39.70 -1.23 1.64
CA LYS A 235 -39.06 -0.02 2.17
C LYS A 235 -38.56 -0.18 3.61
N ARG A 236 -38.99 -1.22 4.30
CA ARG A 236 -38.64 -1.50 5.70
C ARG A 236 -38.43 -2.99 5.89
N LEU A 237 -37.59 -3.35 6.85
CA LEU A 237 -37.40 -4.74 7.25
C LEU A 237 -38.74 -5.30 7.78
N PRO A 238 -39.14 -6.53 7.38
CA PRO A 238 -40.31 -7.20 7.94
C PRO A 238 -40.16 -7.46 9.44
N ASP A 239 -41.28 -7.58 10.14
CA ASP A 239 -41.32 -7.98 11.55
C ASP A 239 -41.22 -9.52 11.63
N PHE A 240 -40.07 -10.01 12.07
CA PHE A 240 -39.81 -11.45 12.25
C PHE A 240 -40.08 -11.92 13.69
N THR A 241 -40.48 -11.02 14.60
CA THR A 241 -40.48 -11.31 16.04
C THR A 241 -41.51 -12.35 16.48
N LYS A 242 -42.51 -12.63 15.65
CA LYS A 242 -43.62 -13.54 15.94
C LYS A 242 -43.50 -14.90 15.23
N ILE A 243 -42.37 -15.18 14.59
CA ILE A 243 -42.14 -16.47 13.91
C ILE A 243 -42.03 -17.61 14.92
N HIS A 244 -41.26 -17.42 16.01
CA HIS A 244 -41.08 -18.40 17.09
C HIS A 244 -40.71 -19.82 16.60
N SER A 245 -39.83 -19.92 15.61
CA SER A 245 -39.39 -21.23 15.11
C SER A 245 -38.54 -21.96 16.15
N ALA A 246 -38.74 -23.28 16.25
CA ALA A 246 -37.91 -24.20 17.03
C ALA A 246 -37.10 -25.15 16.12
N ALA A 247 -37.03 -24.84 14.81
CA ALA A 247 -36.27 -25.64 13.85
C ALA A 247 -34.75 -25.42 14.02
N HIS A 248 -34.00 -26.51 13.84
CA HIS A 248 -32.54 -26.47 13.79
C HIS A 248 -32.07 -25.99 12.41
N ASP A 249 -30.88 -25.39 12.35
CA ASP A 249 -30.27 -24.81 11.15
C ASP A 249 -31.17 -23.76 10.47
N PHE A 250 -31.77 -22.86 11.25
CA PHE A 250 -32.62 -21.80 10.70
C PHE A 250 -31.81 -20.85 9.80
N VAL A 251 -32.31 -20.58 8.61
CA VAL A 251 -31.70 -19.68 7.63
C VAL A 251 -32.69 -18.57 7.25
N LEU A 252 -32.26 -17.33 7.46
CA LEU A 252 -32.95 -16.16 6.93
C LEU A 252 -32.19 -15.62 5.72
N ASP A 253 -32.83 -15.67 4.55
CA ASP A 253 -32.29 -15.19 3.29
C ASP A 253 -33.01 -13.91 2.84
N PHE A 254 -32.52 -12.74 3.28
CA PHE A 254 -33.09 -11.45 2.95
C PHE A 254 -32.10 -10.64 2.10
N GLN A 255 -32.19 -10.78 0.78
CA GLN A 255 -31.22 -10.23 -0.17
C GLN A 255 -31.85 -9.40 -1.29
N ASP A 256 -31.09 -8.51 -1.90
CA ASP A 256 -31.50 -7.73 -3.08
C ASP A 256 -32.74 -6.83 -2.85
N ASN A 257 -32.99 -6.42 -1.60
CA ASN A 257 -34.06 -5.48 -1.22
C ASN A 257 -33.49 -4.06 -1.07
N LEU A 258 -33.36 -3.38 -2.21
CA LEU A 258 -32.62 -2.12 -2.35
C LEU A 258 -33.17 -0.92 -1.56
N TYR A 259 -34.44 -0.95 -1.16
CA TYR A 259 -35.08 0.18 -0.46
C TYR A 259 -35.12 0.03 1.05
N VAL A 260 -34.63 -1.09 1.61
CA VAL A 260 -34.49 -1.27 3.05
C VAL A 260 -33.16 -0.66 3.51
N ASP A 261 -33.23 0.39 4.31
CA ASP A 261 -32.11 1.26 4.64
C ASP A 261 -31.56 1.09 6.07
N VAL A 262 -32.33 0.51 6.99
CA VAL A 262 -31.96 0.40 8.41
C VAL A 262 -32.30 -0.98 8.98
N ILE A 263 -31.40 -1.52 9.80
CA ILE A 263 -31.73 -2.64 10.72
C ILE A 263 -32.10 -2.05 12.09
N PRO A 264 -33.38 -2.14 12.51
CA PRO A 264 -33.85 -1.57 13.77
C PRO A 264 -33.44 -2.43 14.99
N PRO A 265 -33.57 -1.90 16.22
CA PRO A 265 -33.34 -2.66 17.45
C PRO A 265 -34.29 -3.85 17.55
N ASN A 266 -33.79 -4.97 18.09
CA ASN A 266 -34.56 -6.20 18.31
C ASN A 266 -35.21 -6.77 17.02
N ALA A 267 -34.67 -6.46 15.84
CA ALA A 267 -35.24 -6.85 14.55
C ALA A 267 -35.50 -8.36 14.39
N PHE A 268 -34.70 -9.17 15.07
CA PHE A 268 -34.69 -10.63 14.97
C PHE A 268 -35.05 -11.32 16.29
N LEU A 269 -35.46 -10.56 17.31
CA LEU A 269 -35.81 -11.09 18.63
C LEU A 269 -37.06 -11.97 18.53
N GLY A 270 -37.01 -13.21 19.01
CA GLY A 270 -38.16 -14.14 18.97
C GLY A 270 -38.39 -14.81 17.61
N MET A 271 -37.53 -14.57 16.62
CA MET A 271 -37.61 -15.23 15.30
C MET A 271 -37.41 -16.74 15.41
N THR A 272 -36.39 -17.16 16.16
CA THR A 272 -36.12 -18.57 16.49
C THR A 272 -35.68 -18.68 17.95
N THR A 273 -36.00 -19.79 18.60
CA THR A 273 -35.49 -20.15 19.93
C THR A 273 -34.14 -20.85 19.87
N ASP A 274 -33.73 -21.32 18.69
CA ASP A 274 -32.46 -22.01 18.43
C ASP A 274 -31.45 -21.08 17.72
N ILE A 275 -30.29 -21.61 17.33
CA ILE A 275 -29.24 -20.87 16.63
C ILE A 275 -29.64 -20.62 15.17
N VAL A 276 -29.54 -19.37 14.72
CA VAL A 276 -29.62 -18.99 13.31
C VAL A 276 -28.32 -19.38 12.63
N GLU A 277 -28.36 -20.34 11.73
CA GLU A 277 -27.17 -20.83 11.03
C GLU A 277 -26.64 -19.75 10.06
N ASP A 278 -27.52 -19.22 9.21
CA ASP A 278 -27.19 -18.18 8.25
C ASP A 278 -28.19 -17.01 8.34
N LEU A 279 -27.68 -15.83 8.74
CA LEU A 279 -28.40 -14.56 8.64
C LEU A 279 -27.84 -13.77 7.45
N ARG A 280 -28.51 -13.89 6.30
CA ARG A 280 -28.09 -13.27 5.04
C ARG A 280 -28.86 -11.98 4.80
N LEU A 281 -28.15 -10.86 4.89
CA LEU A 281 -28.66 -9.49 4.71
C LEU A 281 -27.91 -8.78 3.55
N SER A 282 -27.49 -9.56 2.56
CA SER A 282 -26.59 -9.13 1.49
C SER A 282 -27.29 -8.32 0.40
N ARG A 283 -26.55 -7.38 -0.23
CA ARG A 283 -27.00 -6.57 -1.38
C ARG A 283 -28.34 -5.83 -1.17
N ASN A 284 -28.61 -5.41 0.06
CA ASN A 284 -29.76 -4.55 0.36
C ASN A 284 -29.35 -3.06 0.27
N GLY A 285 -30.29 -2.17 0.61
CA GLY A 285 -30.05 -0.73 0.71
C GLY A 285 -29.50 -0.27 2.06
N ILE A 286 -29.00 -1.17 2.91
CA ILE A 286 -28.75 -0.87 4.32
C ILE A 286 -27.64 0.17 4.46
N THR A 287 -27.93 1.22 5.23
CA THR A 287 -27.05 2.36 5.51
C THR A 287 -26.55 2.35 6.95
N GLU A 288 -27.36 1.84 7.88
CA GLU A 288 -27.07 1.81 9.32
C GLU A 288 -27.60 0.53 9.99
N VAL A 289 -26.80 -0.01 10.92
CA VAL A 289 -27.23 -1.03 11.88
C VAL A 289 -27.32 -0.38 13.27
N GLN A 290 -28.53 -0.30 13.83
CA GLN A 290 -28.80 0.40 15.08
C GLN A 290 -28.34 -0.39 16.32
N SER A 291 -28.37 0.27 17.48
CA SER A 291 -28.07 -0.37 18.78
C SER A 291 -29.02 -1.53 19.04
N HIS A 292 -28.53 -2.63 19.63
CA HIS A 292 -29.33 -3.81 19.97
C HIS A 292 -30.07 -4.44 18.77
N ALA A 293 -29.61 -4.20 17.54
CA ALA A 293 -30.22 -4.76 16.32
C ALA A 293 -30.34 -6.29 16.36
N PHE A 294 -29.33 -6.97 16.93
CA PHE A 294 -29.26 -8.43 17.03
C PHE A 294 -29.53 -8.95 18.46
N ASN A 295 -30.14 -8.14 19.33
CA ASN A 295 -30.38 -8.51 20.71
C ASN A 295 -31.28 -9.77 20.82
N GLY A 296 -30.93 -10.68 21.72
CA GLY A 296 -31.64 -11.93 21.96
C GLY A 296 -31.52 -12.95 20.83
N THR A 297 -30.54 -12.80 19.94
CA THR A 297 -30.29 -13.75 18.85
C THR A 297 -28.99 -14.50 19.02
N LYS A 298 -29.01 -15.79 18.66
CA LYS A 298 -27.82 -16.64 18.56
C LYS A 298 -27.59 -16.92 17.09
N MET A 299 -26.39 -16.63 16.58
CA MET A 299 -26.12 -16.80 15.16
C MET A 299 -24.72 -17.35 14.86
N THR A 300 -24.64 -18.25 13.88
CA THR A 300 -23.36 -18.78 13.39
C THR A 300 -22.74 -17.84 12.37
N ARG A 301 -23.50 -17.39 11.36
CA ARG A 301 -22.97 -16.59 10.23
C ARG A 301 -23.84 -15.38 9.92
N LEU A 302 -23.19 -14.22 9.77
CA LEU A 302 -23.81 -12.95 9.41
C LEU A 302 -23.20 -12.42 8.12
N PHE A 303 -24.04 -12.24 7.10
CA PHE A 303 -23.63 -11.70 5.80
C PHE A 303 -24.27 -10.34 5.56
N LEU A 304 -23.44 -9.29 5.54
CA LEU A 304 -23.81 -7.91 5.20
C LEU A 304 -23.19 -7.47 3.87
N MET A 305 -22.60 -8.41 3.12
CA MET A 305 -21.84 -8.12 1.91
C MET A 305 -22.70 -7.43 0.82
N GLY A 306 -22.10 -6.47 0.12
CA GLY A 306 -22.75 -5.75 -0.98
C GLY A 306 -23.70 -4.62 -0.57
N ASN A 307 -23.87 -4.33 0.73
CA ASN A 307 -24.54 -3.11 1.20
C ASN A 307 -23.60 -1.91 1.04
N GLN A 308 -23.54 -1.36 -0.18
CA GLN A 308 -22.54 -0.33 -0.56
C GLN A 308 -22.64 0.96 0.26
N GLN A 309 -23.81 1.26 0.83
CA GLN A 309 -24.05 2.47 1.62
C GLN A 309 -23.98 2.24 3.13
N LEU A 310 -23.69 1.02 3.59
CA LEU A 310 -23.57 0.72 5.02
C LEU A 310 -22.32 1.38 5.59
N ARG A 311 -22.50 2.47 6.36
CA ARG A 311 -21.39 3.27 6.92
C ARG A 311 -21.15 2.99 8.39
N HIS A 312 -22.22 2.76 9.14
CA HIS A 312 -22.18 2.71 10.59
C HIS A 312 -22.84 1.43 11.10
N ILE A 313 -22.08 0.66 11.88
CA ILE A 313 -22.59 -0.42 12.72
C ILE A 313 -22.41 0.07 14.15
N HIS A 314 -23.52 0.29 14.85
CA HIS A 314 -23.48 0.83 16.21
C HIS A 314 -22.65 -0.07 17.13
N SER A 315 -21.89 0.51 18.06
CA SER A 315 -21.00 -0.22 18.98
C SER A 315 -21.75 -1.28 19.83
N GLN A 316 -23.01 -0.99 20.16
CA GLN A 316 -23.92 -1.88 20.89
C GLN A 316 -24.87 -2.69 19.98
N ALA A 317 -24.64 -2.78 18.67
CA ALA A 317 -25.52 -3.54 17.76
C ALA A 317 -25.65 -5.03 18.14
N PHE A 318 -24.58 -5.60 18.71
CA PHE A 318 -24.47 -7.00 19.12
C PHE A 318 -24.64 -7.22 20.64
N THR A 319 -25.06 -6.20 21.39
CA THR A 319 -25.33 -6.37 22.82
C THR A 319 -26.53 -7.30 23.01
N GLY A 320 -26.33 -8.38 23.77
CA GLY A 320 -27.33 -9.43 23.98
C GLY A 320 -27.41 -10.46 22.84
N ALA A 321 -26.50 -10.42 21.87
CA ALA A 321 -26.36 -11.44 20.83
C ALA A 321 -25.25 -12.45 21.20
N GLU A 322 -25.41 -13.72 20.83
CA GLU A 322 -24.34 -14.72 20.82
C GLU A 322 -23.86 -14.97 19.38
N GLY A 323 -22.55 -14.82 19.15
CA GLY A 323 -21.96 -14.84 17.81
C GLY A 323 -21.86 -13.44 17.19
N PRO A 324 -21.62 -13.30 15.87
CA PRO A 324 -21.46 -14.38 14.89
C PRO A 324 -20.07 -15.04 14.92
N GLY A 325 -20.00 -16.31 14.51
CA GLY A 325 -18.74 -17.00 14.21
C GLY A 325 -18.14 -16.60 12.86
N VAL A 326 -18.97 -16.24 11.87
CA VAL A 326 -18.53 -15.73 10.57
C VAL A 326 -19.18 -14.38 10.30
N LEU A 327 -18.36 -13.37 9.96
CA LEU A 327 -18.83 -12.06 9.53
C LEU A 327 -18.32 -11.75 8.11
N ASP A 328 -19.24 -11.44 7.20
CA ASP A 328 -18.91 -10.90 5.88
C ASP A 328 -19.48 -9.50 5.70
N ILE A 329 -18.59 -8.50 5.69
CA ILE A 329 -18.90 -7.09 5.43
C ILE A 329 -18.27 -6.61 4.11
N SER A 330 -17.96 -7.53 3.20
CA SER A 330 -17.30 -7.19 1.94
C SER A 330 -18.15 -6.23 1.09
N GLN A 331 -17.50 -5.31 0.37
CA GLN A 331 -18.17 -4.31 -0.48
C GLN A 331 -19.15 -3.41 0.29
N THR A 332 -18.80 -3.05 1.53
CA THR A 332 -19.53 -2.05 2.34
C THR A 332 -18.69 -0.80 2.55
N ALA A 333 -19.30 0.24 3.13
CA ALA A 333 -18.64 1.51 3.45
C ALA A 333 -18.33 1.66 4.95
N VAL A 334 -18.31 0.55 5.70
CA VAL A 334 -18.12 0.54 7.16
C VAL A 334 -16.76 1.10 7.52
N SER A 335 -16.72 2.00 8.52
CA SER A 335 -15.47 2.62 8.99
C SER A 335 -14.86 1.93 10.21
N THR A 336 -15.66 1.24 11.02
CA THR A 336 -15.24 0.67 12.31
C THR A 336 -15.99 -0.62 12.61
N LEU A 337 -15.33 -1.57 13.26
CA LEU A 337 -15.95 -2.80 13.76
C LEU A 337 -16.34 -2.66 15.25
N PRO A 338 -17.52 -3.13 15.67
CA PRO A 338 -17.90 -3.15 17.07
C PRO A 338 -17.12 -4.21 17.86
N GLU A 339 -16.60 -3.85 19.03
CA GLU A 339 -15.71 -4.74 19.81
C GLU A 339 -16.42 -5.94 20.43
N ASN A 340 -17.69 -5.76 20.83
CA ASN A 340 -18.48 -6.77 21.57
C ASN A 340 -18.63 -8.11 20.82
N MET A 341 -18.56 -8.10 19.48
CA MET A 341 -18.74 -9.29 18.66
C MET A 341 -17.43 -10.04 18.34
N LEU A 342 -16.26 -9.46 18.63
CA LEU A 342 -14.98 -9.95 18.10
C LEU A 342 -14.46 -11.20 18.82
N HIS A 343 -14.87 -11.41 20.07
CA HIS A 343 -14.40 -12.53 20.89
C HIS A 343 -14.79 -13.90 20.34
N GLY A 344 -16.02 -14.03 19.82
CA GLY A 344 -16.55 -15.27 19.23
C GLY A 344 -16.29 -15.41 17.73
N LEU A 345 -15.67 -14.42 17.09
CA LEU A 345 -15.50 -14.37 15.65
C LEU A 345 -14.37 -15.32 15.20
N LYS A 346 -14.71 -16.30 14.35
CA LYS A 346 -13.78 -17.28 13.76
C LYS A 346 -13.33 -16.89 12.36
N LEU A 347 -14.18 -16.25 11.56
CA LEU A 347 -13.86 -15.86 10.19
C LEU A 347 -14.36 -14.44 9.90
N LEU A 348 -13.45 -13.57 9.44
CA LEU A 348 -13.75 -12.19 9.05
C LEU A 348 -13.47 -11.97 7.56
N ARG A 349 -14.49 -11.54 6.81
CA ARG A 349 -14.36 -11.11 5.41
C ARG A 349 -14.73 -9.64 5.29
N ALA A 350 -13.74 -8.82 4.95
CA ALA A 350 -13.83 -7.39 4.73
C ALA A 350 -13.07 -7.02 3.45
N VAL A 351 -13.49 -7.60 2.33
CA VAL A 351 -12.89 -7.37 1.01
C VAL A 351 -13.54 -6.15 0.35
N ALA A 352 -12.73 -5.26 -0.22
CA ALA A 352 -13.19 -4.01 -0.85
C ALA A 352 -13.97 -3.07 0.09
N VAL A 353 -13.54 -2.97 1.35
CA VAL A 353 -14.09 -2.08 2.39
C VAL A 353 -13.12 -0.91 2.62
N GLN A 354 -13.15 0.06 1.72
CA GLN A 354 -12.15 1.14 1.65
C GLN A 354 -12.13 2.04 2.89
N ASN A 355 -13.28 2.22 3.55
CA ASN A 355 -13.40 3.09 4.71
C ASN A 355 -12.93 2.45 6.02
N LEU A 356 -12.81 1.13 6.07
CA LEU A 356 -12.30 0.41 7.23
C LEU A 356 -10.79 0.53 7.24
N LYS A 357 -10.28 1.69 7.70
CA LYS A 357 -8.83 1.95 7.74
C LYS A 357 -8.18 1.45 9.03
N LYS A 358 -8.97 1.32 10.10
CA LYS A 358 -8.50 0.90 11.42
C LYS A 358 -9.17 -0.40 11.82
N LEU A 359 -8.38 -1.30 12.40
CA LEU A 359 -8.89 -2.47 13.09
C LEU A 359 -8.74 -2.35 14.60
N PRO A 360 -9.70 -2.92 15.37
CA PRO A 360 -9.54 -3.16 16.79
C PRO A 360 -8.28 -4.00 17.09
N ARG A 361 -7.84 -4.01 18.35
CA ARG A 361 -6.63 -4.74 18.75
C ARG A 361 -6.79 -6.24 18.49
N GLY A 362 -5.73 -6.87 17.99
CA GLY A 362 -5.67 -8.32 17.75
C GLY A 362 -6.07 -9.17 18.97
N GLU A 363 -5.84 -8.70 20.19
CA GLU A 363 -6.20 -9.37 21.45
C GLU A 363 -7.71 -9.61 21.61
N LEU A 364 -8.55 -8.78 20.98
CA LEU A 364 -10.01 -8.96 21.02
C LEU A 364 -10.47 -10.13 20.14
N PHE A 365 -9.65 -10.56 19.19
CA PHE A 365 -9.94 -11.62 18.23
C PHE A 365 -9.51 -12.99 18.77
N THR A 366 -10.08 -13.39 19.90
CA THR A 366 -9.64 -14.59 20.65
C THR A 366 -9.80 -15.89 19.86
N GLN A 367 -10.86 -16.02 19.04
CA GLN A 367 -11.21 -17.25 18.30
C GLN A 367 -10.97 -17.17 16.79
N LEU A 368 -10.41 -16.06 16.28
CA LEU A 368 -10.26 -15.82 14.83
C LEU A 368 -9.29 -16.82 14.17
N VAL A 369 -9.74 -17.53 13.16
CA VAL A 369 -8.94 -18.50 12.38
C VAL A 369 -8.50 -17.88 11.07
N GLU A 370 -9.40 -17.16 10.39
CA GLU A 370 -9.15 -16.59 9.07
C GLU A 370 -9.65 -15.14 8.96
N ALA A 371 -8.84 -14.29 8.33
CA ALA A 371 -9.17 -12.90 8.04
C ALA A 371 -8.84 -12.56 6.57
N ASN A 372 -9.86 -12.22 5.79
CA ASN A 372 -9.69 -11.72 4.42
C ASN A 372 -10.09 -10.25 4.36
N LEU A 373 -9.11 -9.38 4.21
CA LEU A 373 -9.19 -7.95 4.45
C LEU A 373 -8.88 -7.15 3.18
N THR A 374 -9.12 -5.84 3.22
CA THR A 374 -8.82 -4.96 2.09
C THR A 374 -7.36 -4.51 2.08
N TYR A 375 -6.79 -4.25 3.25
CA TYR A 375 -5.46 -3.68 3.39
C TYR A 375 -4.44 -4.70 3.92
N PRO A 376 -3.30 -4.91 3.24
CA PRO A 376 -2.26 -5.84 3.71
C PRO A 376 -1.70 -5.48 5.09
N SER A 377 -1.66 -4.19 5.44
CA SER A 377 -1.14 -3.71 6.74
C SER A 377 -1.96 -4.23 7.91
N HIS A 378 -3.25 -4.51 7.72
CA HIS A 378 -4.10 -5.05 8.77
C HIS A 378 -3.67 -6.45 9.20
N CYS A 379 -3.13 -7.27 8.29
CA CYS A 379 -2.63 -8.59 8.66
C CYS A 379 -1.46 -8.56 9.63
N CYS A 380 -0.77 -7.42 9.76
CA CYS A 380 0.27 -7.23 10.75
C CYS A 380 -0.23 -7.28 12.20
N THR A 381 -1.52 -7.00 12.45
CA THR A 381 -2.08 -7.15 13.80
C THR A 381 -2.12 -8.62 14.26
N PHE A 382 -2.13 -9.55 13.31
CA PHE A 382 -2.23 -10.99 13.58
C PHE A 382 -0.89 -11.72 13.44
N ALA A 383 0.07 -11.14 12.70
CA ALA A 383 1.36 -11.76 12.41
C ALA A 383 2.19 -12.13 13.67
N ASN A 384 2.07 -11.35 14.75
CA ASN A 384 2.78 -11.59 16.00
C ASN A 384 1.87 -12.08 17.14
N LEU A 385 0.60 -12.35 16.85
CA LEU A 385 -0.35 -12.84 17.83
C LEU A 385 -0.10 -14.34 18.04
N ARG A 386 0.99 -14.68 18.73
CA ARG A 386 1.13 -16.03 19.29
C ARG A 386 0.00 -16.19 20.29
N ARG A 387 -1.00 -16.99 19.95
CA ARG A 387 -1.95 -17.47 20.96
C ARG A 387 -1.13 -18.19 22.03
N ASN A 388 -0.94 -17.53 23.17
CA ASN A 388 -0.63 -18.21 24.41
C ASN A 388 -1.94 -18.88 24.84
N THR A 389 -2.31 -19.96 24.17
CA THR A 389 -3.12 -20.99 24.83
C THR A 389 -2.22 -21.60 25.90
N SER A 390 -2.35 -21.02 27.09
CA SER A 390 -1.94 -21.61 28.36
C SER A 390 -2.36 -23.08 28.41
N THR A 391 -1.40 -23.93 28.78
CA THR A 391 -1.50 -25.38 29.06
C THR A 391 -1.98 -26.21 27.88
N GLU A 392 -1.04 -26.82 27.14
CA GLU A 392 -1.31 -28.06 26.41
C GLU A 392 -2.08 -28.98 27.37
N SER A 393 -3.30 -29.38 26.99
CA SER A 393 -3.99 -30.42 27.72
C SER A 393 -3.09 -31.65 27.70
N PRO A 394 -2.84 -32.33 28.84
CA PRO A 394 -1.99 -33.52 28.86
C PRO A 394 -2.48 -34.62 27.90
N LEU A 395 -3.76 -34.56 27.49
CA LEU A 395 -4.35 -35.43 26.47
C LEU A 395 -3.76 -35.25 25.06
N CYS A 396 -3.16 -34.10 24.74
CA CYS A 396 -2.53 -33.87 23.44
C CYS A 396 -1.18 -34.61 23.28
N SER A 397 -0.64 -35.16 24.37
CA SER A 397 0.57 -36.00 24.36
C SER A 397 0.28 -37.50 24.18
N LEU A 398 -0.99 -37.91 24.14
CA LEU A 398 -1.38 -39.30 23.94
C LEU A 398 -1.21 -39.71 22.46
N PRO A 399 -0.57 -40.86 22.17
CA PRO A 399 -0.56 -41.41 20.83
C PRO A 399 -1.99 -41.77 20.39
N ASN A 400 -2.33 -41.50 19.13
CA ASN A 400 -3.60 -41.83 18.46
C ASN A 400 -4.85 -41.00 18.86
N ILE A 401 -4.71 -39.90 19.62
CA ILE A 401 -5.85 -39.02 19.94
C ILE A 401 -6.52 -38.40 18.69
N GLU A 402 -5.77 -38.26 17.59
CA GLU A 402 -6.26 -37.80 16.29
C GLU A 402 -7.28 -38.78 15.66
N GLU A 403 -7.09 -40.09 15.85
CA GLU A 403 -8.01 -41.12 15.34
C GLU A 403 -9.17 -41.39 16.30
N GLU A 404 -8.92 -41.37 17.62
CA GLU A 404 -9.95 -41.67 18.62
C GLU A 404 -10.91 -40.50 18.86
N GLN A 405 -10.39 -39.27 18.88
CA GLN A 405 -11.19 -38.06 19.10
C GLN A 405 -10.76 -36.93 18.16
N PRO A 406 -11.03 -37.06 16.85
CA PRO A 406 -10.61 -36.09 15.83
C PRO A 406 -11.11 -34.67 16.11
N ARG A 407 -12.31 -34.51 16.70
CA ARG A 407 -12.84 -33.19 17.09
C ARG A 407 -12.05 -32.56 18.24
N PHE A 408 -11.76 -33.32 19.28
CA PHE A 408 -10.98 -32.85 20.42
C PHE A 408 -9.55 -32.50 20.00
N PHE A 409 -8.93 -33.32 19.15
CA PHE A 409 -7.59 -33.07 18.63
C PHE A 409 -7.51 -31.79 17.79
N TRP A 410 -8.47 -31.57 16.88
CA TRP A 410 -8.50 -30.36 16.06
C TRP A 410 -8.81 -29.09 16.87
N GLU A 411 -9.68 -29.18 17.89
CA GLU A 411 -10.04 -28.04 18.73
C GLU A 411 -8.96 -27.67 19.76
N ASN A 412 -8.28 -28.66 20.34
CA ASN A 412 -7.45 -28.46 21.54
C ASN A 412 -5.96 -28.80 21.36
N CYS A 413 -5.59 -29.51 20.29
CA CYS A 413 -4.22 -29.99 20.07
C CYS A 413 -3.59 -29.46 18.77
N GLN A 414 -4.37 -28.79 17.90
CA GLN A 414 -3.83 -28.23 16.67
C GLN A 414 -2.99 -26.98 16.96
N THR A 415 -1.68 -27.10 16.74
CA THR A 415 -0.66 -26.07 16.97
C THR A 415 -0.60 -24.96 15.92
N ASN A 416 -1.56 -24.88 14.99
CA ASN A 416 -1.65 -23.75 14.07
C ASN A 416 -2.28 -22.54 14.78
N ASN A 417 -1.48 -21.97 15.68
CA ASN A 417 -1.77 -20.78 16.49
C ASN A 417 -1.75 -19.47 15.69
N GLU A 418 -1.59 -19.53 14.37
CA GLU A 418 -1.47 -18.36 13.50
C GLU A 418 -2.76 -18.12 12.71
N VAL A 419 -3.30 -16.90 12.82
CA VAL A 419 -4.46 -16.47 12.03
C VAL A 419 -4.07 -16.40 10.57
N SER A 420 -4.79 -17.11 9.70
CA SER A 420 -4.60 -17.04 8.26
C SER A 420 -5.14 -15.71 7.74
N CYS A 421 -4.25 -14.76 7.43
CA CYS A 421 -4.65 -13.43 7.00
C CYS A 421 -4.26 -13.11 5.54
N PHE A 422 -5.19 -12.50 4.81
CA PHE A 422 -5.05 -12.08 3.42
C PHE A 422 -5.55 -10.65 3.22
N PRO A 423 -4.96 -9.85 2.29
CA PRO A 423 -3.73 -10.11 1.56
C PRO A 423 -2.50 -10.05 2.48
N LYS A 424 -1.50 -10.90 2.22
CA LYS A 424 -0.27 -10.89 3.01
C LYS A 424 0.49 -9.57 2.83
N PRO A 425 1.15 -9.05 3.89
CA PRO A 425 1.99 -7.85 3.80
C PRO A 425 3.05 -7.99 2.70
N ASP A 426 3.27 -6.93 1.93
CA ASP A 426 4.25 -6.89 0.85
C ASP A 426 5.58 -6.27 1.29
N ALA A 427 6.60 -6.35 0.42
CA ALA A 427 7.91 -5.80 0.73
C ALA A 427 7.91 -4.27 0.90
N PHE A 428 6.92 -3.58 0.33
CA PHE A 428 6.80 -2.12 0.40
C PHE A 428 6.06 -1.65 1.67
N ASN A 429 5.22 -2.50 2.28
CA ASN A 429 4.50 -2.26 3.53
C ASN A 429 4.73 -3.39 4.54
N PRO A 430 5.96 -3.52 5.09
CA PRO A 430 6.24 -4.49 6.14
C PRO A 430 5.50 -4.14 7.44
N CYS A 431 5.33 -5.12 8.33
CA CYS A 431 4.70 -4.98 9.65
C CYS A 431 5.53 -4.19 10.68
N GLU A 432 6.45 -3.35 10.21
CA GLU A 432 7.33 -2.52 11.00
C GLU A 432 6.84 -1.07 10.96
N ASP A 433 7.21 -0.28 11.97
CA ASP A 433 7.08 1.18 11.90
C ASP A 433 7.92 1.75 10.74
N ILE A 434 7.66 3.01 10.37
CA ILE A 434 8.31 3.72 9.24
C ILE A 434 9.83 3.50 9.25
N MET A 435 10.49 3.78 10.39
CA MET A 435 11.94 3.58 10.55
C MET A 435 12.32 2.19 11.10
N GLY A 436 11.38 1.47 11.72
CA GLY A 436 11.55 0.10 12.23
C GLY A 436 12.44 -0.05 13.47
N SER A 437 13.51 0.71 13.62
CA SER A 437 14.51 0.54 14.69
C SER A 437 14.82 1.82 15.48
N THR A 438 15.14 1.66 16.77
CA THR A 438 15.48 2.77 17.66
C THR A 438 16.75 3.51 17.23
N TYR A 439 17.75 2.81 16.67
CA TYR A 439 18.97 3.47 16.22
C TYR A 439 18.70 4.37 15.00
N LEU A 440 17.92 3.93 14.01
CA LEU A 440 17.54 4.75 12.86
C LEU A 440 16.78 6.01 13.29
N ARG A 441 15.91 5.89 14.31
CA ARG A 441 15.20 7.03 14.91
C ARG A 441 16.13 8.07 15.51
N VAL A 442 17.15 7.65 16.27
CA VAL A 442 18.13 8.59 16.84
C VAL A 442 18.89 9.31 15.73
N PHE A 443 19.32 8.59 14.70
CA PHE A 443 20.08 9.17 13.60
C PHE A 443 19.26 10.13 12.74
N ILE A 444 18.00 9.80 12.40
CA ILE A 444 17.18 10.70 11.56
C ILE A 444 16.89 12.04 12.25
N TRP A 445 16.65 12.04 13.57
CA TRP A 445 16.53 13.27 14.34
C TRP A 445 17.83 14.08 14.36
N LEU A 446 18.97 13.43 14.57
CA LEU A 446 20.27 14.10 14.58
C LEU A 446 20.61 14.71 13.22
N ILE A 447 20.46 13.94 12.14
CA ILE A 447 20.81 14.36 10.78
C ILE A 447 19.86 15.47 10.29
N SER A 448 18.55 15.36 10.53
CA SER A 448 17.58 16.39 10.13
C SER A 448 17.86 17.74 10.80
N MET A 449 18.13 17.75 12.11
CA MET A 449 18.45 18.97 12.85
C MET A 449 19.76 19.60 12.38
N LEU A 450 20.80 18.78 12.12
CA LEU A 450 22.07 19.26 11.59
C LEU A 450 21.92 19.83 10.17
N ALA A 451 21.17 19.17 9.30
CA ALA A 451 20.91 19.64 7.94
C ALA A 451 20.16 20.97 7.93
N ILE A 452 19.14 21.13 8.77
CA ILE A 452 18.37 22.38 8.87
C ILE A 452 19.25 23.50 9.43
N ALA A 453 19.89 23.28 10.58
CA ALA A 453 20.70 24.30 11.24
C ALA A 453 21.91 24.74 10.39
N GLY A 454 22.62 23.77 9.79
CA GLY A 454 23.79 24.03 8.97
C GLY A 454 23.44 24.81 7.70
N ASN A 455 22.40 24.41 6.97
CA ASN A 455 22.02 25.07 5.72
C ASN A 455 21.34 26.43 5.95
N LEU A 456 20.56 26.60 7.03
CA LEU A 456 20.06 27.91 7.43
C LEU A 456 21.20 28.88 7.76
N LEU A 457 22.22 28.40 8.49
CA LEU A 457 23.40 29.20 8.79
C LEU A 457 24.16 29.62 7.52
N VAL A 458 24.32 28.70 6.56
CA VAL A 458 24.95 29.00 5.27
C VAL A 458 24.16 30.06 4.50
N LEU A 459 22.84 29.92 4.40
CA LEU A 459 21.98 30.89 3.74
C LEU A 459 22.05 32.25 4.44
N ALA A 460 21.96 32.29 5.77
CA ALA A 460 22.06 33.52 6.55
C ALA A 460 23.41 34.21 6.34
N ALA A 461 24.52 33.47 6.37
CA ALA A 461 25.85 34.00 6.14
C ALA A 461 26.05 34.55 4.72
N LEU A 462 25.53 33.85 3.70
CA LEU A 462 25.66 34.27 2.30
C LEU A 462 24.76 35.46 1.95
N LEU A 463 23.53 35.51 2.48
CA LEU A 463 22.56 36.57 2.21
C LEU A 463 22.81 37.84 3.04
N SER A 464 23.32 37.72 4.27
CA SER A 464 23.64 38.87 5.13
C SER A 464 24.99 39.53 4.77
N SER A 465 25.73 38.95 3.84
CA SER A 465 27.04 39.42 3.40
C SER A 465 26.90 40.69 2.55
N HIS A 466 27.57 41.79 2.94
CA HIS A 466 27.56 43.04 2.17
C HIS A 466 28.36 42.98 0.85
N TYR A 467 28.94 41.83 0.51
CA TYR A 467 29.71 41.63 -0.72
C TYR A 467 28.80 41.34 -1.92
N LYS A 468 29.22 41.73 -3.12
CA LYS A 468 28.50 41.46 -4.37
C LYS A 468 28.30 39.95 -4.59
N LEU A 469 27.11 39.57 -5.07
CA LEU A 469 26.74 38.19 -5.40
C LEU A 469 27.55 37.70 -6.61
N THR A 470 28.49 36.78 -6.39
CA THR A 470 29.27 36.13 -7.46
C THR A 470 28.61 34.83 -7.89
N MET A 471 28.94 34.32 -9.08
CA MET A 471 28.36 33.06 -9.59
C MET A 471 28.52 31.87 -8.61
N PRO A 472 29.69 31.59 -8.00
CA PRO A 472 29.81 30.49 -7.05
C PRO A 472 28.96 30.69 -5.78
N ARG A 473 28.83 31.93 -5.29
CA ARG A 473 27.98 32.24 -4.12
C ARG A 473 26.51 32.04 -4.42
N PHE A 474 26.06 32.42 -5.63
CA PHE A 474 24.71 32.18 -6.09
C PHE A 474 24.39 30.68 -6.17
N LEU A 475 25.28 29.87 -6.74
CA LEU A 475 25.09 28.41 -6.81
C LEU A 475 25.10 27.75 -5.41
N MET A 476 25.97 28.19 -4.50
CA MET A 476 25.97 27.72 -3.11
C MET A 476 24.67 28.04 -2.37
N CYS A 477 24.02 29.18 -2.65
CA CYS A 477 22.71 29.51 -2.07
C CYS A 477 21.61 28.54 -2.56
N ASN A 478 21.60 28.22 -3.86
CA ASN A 478 20.63 27.26 -4.41
C ASN A 478 20.83 25.86 -3.83
N LEU A 479 22.09 25.43 -3.68
CA LEU A 479 22.42 24.13 -3.07
C LEU A 479 22.00 24.08 -1.59
N ALA A 480 22.32 25.11 -0.81
CA ALA A 480 21.90 25.20 0.60
C ALA A 480 20.37 25.25 0.76
N PHE A 481 19.65 25.87 -0.17
CA PHE A 481 18.19 25.86 -0.17
C PHE A 481 17.61 24.46 -0.44
N ALA A 482 18.15 23.74 -1.43
CA ALA A 482 17.74 22.38 -1.73
C ALA A 482 18.03 21.44 -0.54
N ASP A 483 19.21 21.54 0.07
CA ASP A 483 19.60 20.74 1.23
C ASP A 483 18.77 21.06 2.49
N LEU A 484 18.35 22.31 2.66
CA LEU A 484 17.38 22.70 3.69
C LEU A 484 16.03 21.99 3.50
N CYS A 485 15.54 21.91 2.26
CA CYS A 485 14.30 21.22 1.93
C CYS A 485 14.39 19.71 2.24
N ILE A 486 15.52 19.06 1.95
CA ILE A 486 15.78 17.66 2.36
C ILE A 486 15.75 17.53 3.89
N GLY A 487 16.33 18.47 4.63
CA GLY A 487 16.26 18.50 6.09
C GLY A 487 14.83 18.58 6.63
N VAL A 488 13.98 19.43 6.04
CA VAL A 488 12.56 19.55 6.40
C VAL A 488 11.79 18.26 6.10
N TYR A 489 12.04 17.64 4.95
CA TYR A 489 11.44 16.35 4.60
C TYR A 489 11.78 15.27 5.65
N LEU A 490 13.04 15.13 6.05
CA LEU A 490 13.45 14.15 7.07
C LEU A 490 12.81 14.43 8.43
N LEU A 491 12.63 15.71 8.78
CA LEU A 491 11.93 16.11 10.00
C LEU A 491 10.44 15.69 9.96
N ILE A 492 9.76 15.84 8.82
CA ILE A 492 8.37 15.38 8.63
C ILE A 492 8.28 13.86 8.87
N ILE A 493 9.19 13.09 8.26
CA ILE A 493 9.21 11.63 8.44
C ILE A 493 9.51 11.25 9.91
N ALA A 494 10.48 11.91 10.54
CA ALA A 494 10.83 11.66 11.95
C ALA A 494 9.68 12.00 12.92
N ALA A 495 8.94 13.10 12.65
CA ALA A 495 7.77 13.48 13.43
C ALA A 495 6.63 12.47 13.28
N MET A 496 6.36 12.01 12.04
CA MET A 496 5.31 11.03 11.79
C MET A 496 5.63 9.67 12.40
N ASP A 497 6.87 9.18 12.28
CA ASP A 497 7.31 7.92 12.91
C ASP A 497 7.12 7.96 14.43
N ASN A 498 7.40 9.10 15.07
CA ASN A 498 7.16 9.26 16.51
C ASN A 498 5.66 9.31 16.87
N HIS A 499 4.81 9.89 16.02
CA HIS A 499 3.36 9.92 16.24
C HIS A 499 2.74 8.52 16.12
N THR A 500 3.14 7.73 15.12
CA THR A 500 2.51 6.42 14.83
C THR A 500 3.22 5.25 15.50
N ARG A 501 4.03 5.52 16.51
CA ARG A 501 4.94 4.54 17.12
C ARG A 501 4.20 3.29 17.60
N SER A 502 4.69 2.12 17.19
CA SER A 502 4.15 0.80 17.51
C SER A 502 2.73 0.52 17.00
N GLN A 503 2.11 1.46 16.27
CA GLN A 503 0.74 1.35 15.75
C GLN A 503 0.66 1.75 14.28
N TYR A 504 1.79 1.83 13.57
CA TYR A 504 1.84 2.29 12.18
C TYR A 504 0.90 1.50 11.27
N TYR A 505 0.67 0.20 11.51
CA TYR A 505 -0.25 -0.60 10.70
C TYR A 505 -1.69 -0.05 10.62
N ASN A 506 -2.16 0.66 11.66
CA ASN A 506 -3.50 1.28 11.73
C ASN A 506 -3.53 2.75 11.25
N TYR A 507 -2.38 3.41 11.20
CA TYR A 507 -2.25 4.81 10.74
C TYR A 507 -1.59 4.94 9.37
N GLY A 508 -1.01 3.86 8.85
CA GLY A 508 -0.22 3.85 7.62
C GLY A 508 -1.04 4.19 6.39
N ILE A 509 -2.28 3.70 6.32
CA ILE A 509 -3.20 3.99 5.22
C ILE A 509 -3.57 5.49 5.23
N ASP A 510 -3.90 6.05 6.41
CA ASP A 510 -4.20 7.47 6.56
C ASP A 510 -2.98 8.36 6.24
N TRP A 511 -1.78 7.92 6.62
CA TRP A 511 -0.54 8.60 6.26
C TRP A 511 -0.29 8.61 4.75
N GLN A 512 -0.30 7.42 4.13
CA GLN A 512 0.00 7.21 2.72
C GLN A 512 -1.02 7.88 1.80
N THR A 513 -2.31 7.76 2.10
CA THR A 513 -3.39 8.38 1.30
C THR A 513 -3.63 9.85 1.66
N GLY A 514 -3.05 10.31 2.77
CA GLY A 514 -3.22 11.67 3.26
C GLY A 514 -2.37 12.72 2.53
N PRO A 515 -2.67 14.01 2.76
CA PRO A 515 -1.89 15.11 2.18
C PRO A 515 -0.47 15.18 2.72
N GLY A 516 -0.21 14.70 3.94
CA GLY A 516 1.10 14.73 4.59
C GLY A 516 2.17 13.98 3.79
N CYS A 517 1.88 12.76 3.35
CA CYS A 517 2.80 11.98 2.54
C CYS A 517 3.00 12.59 1.14
N THR A 518 1.95 13.15 0.55
CA THR A 518 2.04 13.85 -0.74
C THR A 518 2.95 15.08 -0.66
N ILE A 519 2.84 15.89 0.42
CA ILE A 519 3.71 17.05 0.64
C ILE A 519 5.16 16.60 0.88
N ALA A 520 5.38 15.58 1.69
CA ALA A 520 6.72 15.04 1.95
C ALA A 520 7.38 14.52 0.65
N GLY A 521 6.63 13.77 -0.16
CA GLY A 521 7.05 13.25 -1.46
C GLY A 521 7.39 14.33 -2.47
N PHE A 522 6.58 15.40 -2.52
CA PHE A 522 6.86 16.57 -3.35
C PHE A 522 8.17 17.26 -2.92
N ILE A 523 8.35 17.53 -1.63
CA ILE A 523 9.54 18.23 -1.10
C ILE A 523 10.80 17.42 -1.41
N THR A 524 10.79 16.10 -1.19
CA THR A 524 11.99 15.27 -1.36
C THR A 524 12.41 15.18 -2.82
N VAL A 525 11.49 14.96 -3.77
CA VAL A 525 11.82 14.91 -5.20
C VAL A 525 12.27 16.27 -5.71
N PHE A 526 11.54 17.34 -5.36
CA PHE A 526 11.91 18.69 -5.75
C PHE A 526 13.33 19.05 -5.27
N ALA A 527 13.61 18.76 -4.00
CA ALA A 527 14.88 19.09 -3.39
C ALA A 527 16.04 18.23 -3.92
N SER A 528 15.83 16.92 -4.14
CA SER A 528 16.87 16.04 -4.68
C SER A 528 17.24 16.42 -6.11
N GLU A 529 16.24 16.65 -6.97
CA GLU A 529 16.50 17.03 -8.37
C GLU A 529 17.16 18.40 -8.48
N LEU A 530 16.73 19.37 -7.67
CA LEU A 530 17.36 20.69 -7.63
C LEU A 530 18.81 20.63 -7.12
N SER A 531 19.08 19.79 -6.10
CA SER A 531 20.43 19.60 -5.55
C SER A 531 21.37 18.97 -6.58
N VAL A 532 20.95 17.88 -7.23
CA VAL A 532 21.73 17.19 -8.28
C VAL A 532 21.98 18.13 -9.46
N TYR A 533 20.96 18.83 -9.94
CA TYR A 533 21.11 19.81 -11.01
C TYR A 533 22.11 20.91 -10.62
N THR A 534 21.99 21.49 -9.43
CA THR A 534 22.91 22.53 -8.96
C THR A 534 24.35 22.04 -8.89
N LEU A 535 24.58 20.82 -8.40
CA LEU A 535 25.91 20.20 -8.36
C LEU A 535 26.52 20.00 -9.75
N THR A 536 25.71 19.59 -10.74
CA THR A 536 26.19 19.49 -12.13
C THR A 536 26.59 20.84 -12.72
N VAL A 537 25.80 21.89 -12.46
CA VAL A 537 26.10 23.25 -12.91
C VAL A 537 27.37 23.79 -12.23
N VAL A 538 27.56 23.51 -10.94
CA VAL A 538 28.80 23.85 -10.23
C VAL A 538 30.00 23.18 -10.90
N ALA A 539 29.91 21.89 -11.21
CA ALA A 539 30.99 21.15 -11.88
C ALA A 539 31.33 21.73 -13.27
N LEU A 540 30.30 22.01 -14.09
CA LEU A 540 30.45 22.59 -15.42
C LEU A 540 31.00 24.01 -15.38
N ALA A 541 30.52 24.84 -14.43
CA ALA A 541 30.99 26.20 -14.28
C ALA A 541 32.47 26.24 -13.83
N ASN A 542 32.86 25.32 -12.95
CA ASN A 542 34.26 25.18 -12.52
C ASN A 542 35.18 24.70 -13.66
N TRP A 543 34.69 23.79 -14.50
CA TRP A 543 35.39 23.37 -15.73
C TRP A 543 35.62 24.56 -16.67
N HIS A 544 34.56 25.33 -16.95
CA HIS A 544 34.61 26.45 -17.90
C HIS A 544 35.52 27.60 -17.42
N ILE A 545 35.59 27.85 -16.10
CA ILE A 545 36.49 28.85 -15.51
C ILE A 545 37.97 28.51 -15.74
N MET A 546 38.33 27.22 -15.87
CA MET A 546 39.71 26.78 -16.08
C MET A 546 40.23 27.02 -17.51
N PHE A 547 39.35 27.25 -18.50
CA PHE A 547 39.70 27.56 -19.90
C PHE A 547 39.24 28.98 -20.28
N PRO A 548 39.96 30.04 -19.91
CA PRO A 548 39.51 31.40 -20.18
C PRO A 548 39.94 31.85 -21.58
N LEU A 549 38.97 31.99 -22.49
CA LEU A 549 39.00 33.07 -23.50
C LEU A 549 37.96 34.13 -23.05
N LEU A 550 38.43 35.14 -22.31
CA LEU A 550 37.81 36.47 -22.15
C LEU A 550 36.30 36.52 -21.78
N ALA A 551 35.85 35.79 -20.75
CA ALA A 551 34.47 35.92 -20.24
C ALA A 551 34.37 36.86 -19.02
N ASP A 552 33.62 37.97 -19.14
CA ASP A 552 33.31 38.91 -18.06
C ASP A 552 32.46 38.23 -16.95
N GLN A 553 32.81 38.45 -15.66
CA GLN A 553 32.09 37.84 -14.53
C GLN A 553 30.60 38.20 -14.47
N ARG A 554 30.21 39.38 -15.00
CA ARG A 554 28.80 39.81 -15.01
C ARG A 554 27.96 39.00 -16.00
N THR A 555 28.51 38.65 -17.15
CA THR A 555 27.81 37.85 -18.15
C THR A 555 27.69 36.41 -17.66
N LEU A 556 28.71 35.85 -17.01
CA LEU A 556 28.67 34.52 -16.40
C LEU A 556 27.56 34.36 -15.36
N LEU A 557 27.31 35.38 -14.52
CA LEU A 557 26.22 35.38 -13.54
C LEU A 557 24.82 35.45 -14.19
N ARG A 558 24.67 36.13 -15.33
CA ARG A 558 23.41 36.17 -16.09
C ARG A 558 23.09 34.79 -16.68
N HIS A 559 24.09 34.14 -17.29
CA HIS A 559 23.95 32.77 -17.80
C HIS A 559 23.64 31.78 -16.68
N ALA A 560 24.35 31.85 -15.55
CA ALA A 560 24.07 30.99 -14.40
C ALA A 560 22.65 31.16 -13.85
N ARG A 561 22.13 32.39 -13.80
CA ARG A 561 20.73 32.65 -13.42
C ARG A 561 19.74 32.00 -14.39
N ALA A 562 19.94 32.16 -15.70
CA ALA A 562 19.08 31.55 -16.71
C ALA A 562 19.12 30.01 -16.65
N ILE A 563 20.30 29.42 -16.51
CA ILE A 563 20.47 27.95 -16.36
C ILE A 563 19.77 27.47 -15.09
N MET A 564 19.94 28.16 -13.96
CA MET A 564 19.26 27.78 -12.73
C MET A 564 17.74 27.90 -12.86
N THR A 565 17.19 28.91 -13.53
CA THR A 565 15.73 28.99 -13.74
C THR A 565 15.19 27.77 -14.51
N VAL A 566 15.95 27.22 -15.45
CA VAL A 566 15.58 25.95 -16.13
C VAL A 566 15.61 24.79 -15.14
N GLY A 567 16.64 24.69 -14.30
CA GLY A 567 16.74 23.67 -13.26
C GLY A 567 15.58 23.71 -12.25
N TRP A 568 15.16 24.90 -11.83
CA TRP A 568 14.00 25.07 -10.94
C TRP A 568 12.69 24.62 -11.59
N VAL A 569 12.46 24.99 -12.85
CA VAL A 569 11.27 24.55 -13.59
C VAL A 569 11.29 23.03 -13.78
N PHE A 570 12.45 22.45 -14.09
CA PHE A 570 12.61 21.00 -14.22
C PHE A 570 12.32 20.26 -12.90
N ALA A 571 12.93 20.68 -11.79
CA ALA A 571 12.71 20.05 -10.48
C ALA A 571 11.25 20.17 -10.02
N LEU A 572 10.62 21.32 -10.28
CA LEU A 572 9.20 21.51 -9.99
C LEU A 572 8.33 20.57 -10.82
N LEU A 573 8.58 20.48 -12.12
CA LEU A 573 7.84 19.58 -13.00
C LEU A 573 8.00 18.13 -12.57
N ALA A 574 9.22 17.69 -12.26
CA ALA A 574 9.51 16.35 -11.77
C ALA A 574 8.71 16.04 -10.49
N ALA A 575 8.64 16.97 -9.53
CA ALA A 575 7.90 16.77 -8.28
C ALA A 575 6.37 16.84 -8.43
N VAL A 576 5.85 17.56 -9.43
CA VAL A 576 4.40 17.64 -9.68
C VAL A 576 3.85 16.39 -10.38
N LEU A 577 4.66 15.69 -11.18
CA LEU A 577 4.21 14.55 -11.98
C LEU A 577 3.53 13.43 -11.16
N PRO A 578 4.07 12.99 -9.99
CA PRO A 578 3.37 12.01 -9.16
C PRO A 578 2.11 12.58 -8.47
N VAL A 579 2.01 13.90 -8.26
CA VAL A 579 0.81 14.54 -7.70
C VAL A 579 -0.36 14.54 -8.70
N VAL A 580 -0.07 14.70 -9.99
CA VAL A 580 -1.09 14.67 -11.06
C VAL A 580 -1.44 13.24 -11.52
N GLY A 581 -0.89 12.21 -10.89
CA GLY A 581 -1.24 10.81 -11.13
C GLY A 581 -0.41 10.07 -12.17
N VAL A 582 0.75 10.60 -12.59
CA VAL A 582 1.70 9.85 -13.46
C VAL A 582 2.41 8.73 -12.68
N SER A 583 2.63 8.96 -11.39
CA SER A 583 3.17 8.00 -10.41
C SER A 583 2.46 8.25 -9.07
N SER A 584 2.86 7.59 -7.98
CA SER A 584 2.25 7.75 -6.67
C SER A 584 3.30 7.85 -5.56
N TYR A 585 3.15 8.85 -4.69
CA TYR A 585 3.93 8.95 -3.44
C TYR A 585 3.38 8.05 -2.33
N SER A 586 2.16 7.54 -2.47
CA SER A 586 1.45 6.81 -1.41
C SER A 586 1.86 5.34 -1.28
N LYS A 587 2.67 4.81 -2.21
CA LYS A 587 3.01 3.37 -2.23
C LYS A 587 3.95 2.94 -1.11
N VAL A 588 4.89 3.80 -0.71
CA VAL A 588 5.92 3.49 0.30
C VAL A 588 5.75 4.44 1.49
N SER A 589 5.95 3.94 2.71
CA SER A 589 5.80 4.72 3.96
C SER A 589 6.66 5.99 4.08
N ILE A 590 7.77 6.04 3.33
CA ILE A 590 8.72 7.17 3.29
C ILE A 590 8.38 8.16 2.15
N CYS A 591 7.28 7.94 1.42
CA CYS A 591 6.72 8.87 0.44
C CYS A 591 7.58 9.12 -0.81
N LEU A 592 8.36 8.12 -1.23
CA LEU A 592 9.13 8.16 -2.47
C LEU A 592 8.32 7.59 -3.64
N PRO A 593 8.49 8.12 -4.87
CA PRO A 593 7.77 7.62 -6.03
C PRO A 593 8.43 6.31 -6.48
N MET A 594 8.02 5.20 -5.86
CA MET A 594 8.50 3.85 -6.17
C MET A 594 7.40 3.00 -6.83
N ASP A 595 6.35 3.64 -7.33
CA ASP A 595 5.26 2.98 -8.03
C ASP A 595 5.75 2.48 -9.40
N VAL A 596 5.77 1.17 -9.58
CA VAL A 596 6.16 0.48 -10.82
C VAL A 596 5.07 -0.47 -11.31
N GLU A 597 3.83 -0.33 -10.82
CA GLU A 597 2.71 -1.18 -11.25
C GLU A 597 2.24 -0.83 -12.66
N THR A 598 2.24 0.47 -13.00
CA THR A 598 1.89 0.94 -14.33
C THR A 598 3.13 1.21 -15.17
N THR A 599 3.04 1.00 -16.48
CA THR A 599 4.13 1.27 -17.42
C THR A 599 4.55 2.74 -17.42
N VAL A 600 3.58 3.65 -17.28
CA VAL A 600 3.81 5.10 -17.20
C VAL A 600 4.59 5.47 -15.94
N ALA A 601 4.16 4.96 -14.77
CA ALA A 601 4.88 5.20 -13.52
C ALA A 601 6.28 4.58 -13.55
N GLN A 602 6.44 3.38 -14.10
CA GLN A 602 7.74 2.73 -14.25
C GLN A 602 8.70 3.55 -15.13
N VAL A 603 8.25 4.07 -16.28
CA VAL A 603 9.06 4.92 -17.16
C VAL A 603 9.49 6.21 -16.44
N TYR A 604 8.58 6.82 -15.66
CA TYR A 604 8.89 7.99 -14.85
C TYR A 604 9.98 7.70 -13.81
N VAL A 605 9.80 6.67 -12.98
CA VAL A 605 10.75 6.32 -11.90
C VAL A 605 12.11 5.96 -12.48
N VAL A 606 12.16 5.11 -13.51
CA VAL A 606 13.41 4.73 -14.17
C VAL A 606 14.07 5.93 -14.85
N GLY A 607 13.29 6.81 -15.49
CA GLY A 607 13.79 8.02 -16.12
C GLY A 607 14.46 8.97 -15.13
N LEU A 608 13.83 9.19 -13.97
CA LEU A 608 14.38 10.00 -12.88
C LEU A 608 15.72 9.44 -12.38
N LEU A 609 15.79 8.11 -12.18
CA LEU A 609 17.01 7.43 -11.75
C LEU A 609 18.12 7.51 -12.81
N LEU A 610 17.81 7.31 -14.09
CA LEU A 610 18.77 7.41 -15.17
C LEU A 610 19.30 8.83 -15.34
N LEU A 611 18.46 9.85 -15.17
CA LEU A 611 18.87 11.25 -15.21
C LEU A 611 19.87 11.57 -14.08
N ASN A 612 19.62 11.05 -12.88
CA ASN A 612 20.54 11.19 -11.74
C ASN A 612 21.89 10.49 -12.00
N VAL A 613 21.89 9.31 -12.63
CA VAL A 613 23.13 8.62 -13.05
C VAL A 613 23.87 9.41 -14.13
N LEU A 614 23.17 9.97 -15.11
CA LEU A 614 23.77 10.78 -16.17
C LEU A 614 24.40 12.05 -15.60
N ALA A 615 23.70 12.74 -14.70
CA ALA A 615 24.19 13.92 -13.99
C ALA A 615 25.51 13.60 -13.24
N PHE A 616 25.55 12.44 -12.58
CA PHE A 616 26.74 11.95 -11.91
C PHE A 616 27.90 11.70 -12.89
N LEU A 617 27.67 11.04 -14.02
CA LEU A 617 28.71 10.80 -15.03
C LEU A 617 29.28 12.10 -15.59
N VAL A 618 28.43 13.11 -15.84
CA VAL A 618 28.86 14.44 -16.28
C VAL A 618 29.78 15.09 -15.25
N VAL A 619 29.41 15.04 -13.97
CA VAL A 619 30.24 15.55 -12.86
C VAL A 619 31.60 14.86 -12.84
N CYS A 620 31.63 13.53 -12.89
CA CYS A 620 32.87 12.75 -12.93
C CYS A 620 33.77 13.12 -14.12
N ILE A 621 33.21 13.25 -15.32
CA ILE A 621 33.97 13.62 -16.53
C ILE A 621 34.56 15.03 -16.39
N CYS A 622 33.76 16.01 -15.95
CA CYS A 622 34.22 17.39 -15.77
C CYS A 622 35.42 17.43 -14.84
N TYR A 623 35.33 16.75 -13.70
CA TYR A 623 36.41 16.78 -12.71
C TYR A 623 37.61 15.90 -13.06
N LEU A 624 37.42 14.75 -13.72
CA LEU A 624 38.54 13.97 -14.26
C LEU A 624 39.37 14.84 -15.21
N ARG A 625 38.69 15.62 -16.04
CA ARG A 625 39.36 16.53 -16.95
C ARG A 625 40.05 17.68 -16.21
N ILE A 626 39.44 18.27 -15.18
CA ILE A 626 40.11 19.26 -14.29
C ILE A 626 41.40 18.67 -13.71
N TYR A 627 41.32 17.45 -13.16
CA TYR A 627 42.46 16.75 -12.58
C TYR A 627 43.58 16.50 -13.59
N LEU A 628 43.23 16.05 -14.80
CA LEU A 628 44.21 15.82 -15.88
C LEU A 628 44.90 17.12 -16.32
N THR A 629 44.17 18.25 -16.37
CA THR A 629 44.76 19.56 -16.67
C THR A 629 45.72 20.00 -15.56
N LEU A 630 45.39 19.77 -14.29
CA LEU A 630 46.27 20.11 -13.17
C LEU A 630 47.52 19.24 -13.07
N ARG A 631 47.46 17.99 -13.56
CA ARG A 631 48.60 17.06 -13.57
C ARG A 631 49.61 17.37 -14.67
N ASN A 632 49.22 18.10 -15.73
CA ASN A 632 50.09 18.48 -16.84
C ASN A 632 50.65 19.90 -16.64
N PRO A 633 51.92 20.07 -16.21
CA PRO A 633 52.49 21.37 -15.86
C PRO A 633 52.59 22.37 -17.03
N ASN A 634 52.54 21.90 -18.28
CA ASN A 634 52.64 22.74 -19.48
C ASN A 634 51.37 23.54 -19.81
N PHE A 635 50.23 23.22 -19.17
CA PHE A 635 48.92 23.84 -19.45
C PHE A 635 48.32 24.56 -18.22
N VAL A 636 49.05 24.67 -17.11
CA VAL A 636 48.55 25.37 -15.91
C VAL A 636 48.66 26.89 -16.15
N PRO A 637 47.54 27.64 -16.19
CA PRO A 637 47.60 29.09 -16.34
C PRO A 637 48.34 29.74 -15.16
N PRO A 638 49.15 30.80 -15.39
CA PRO A 638 49.82 31.51 -14.31
C PRO A 638 48.77 32.13 -13.37
N GLY A 639 48.71 31.66 -12.12
CA GLY A 639 47.73 32.08 -11.10
C GLY A 639 46.66 31.04 -10.75
N ALA A 640 46.73 29.81 -11.28
CA ALA A 640 45.80 28.73 -10.89
C ALA A 640 45.98 28.34 -9.41
N ASP A 641 44.97 28.62 -8.59
CA ASP A 641 44.98 28.39 -7.15
C ASP A 641 44.75 26.90 -6.85
N ILE A 642 45.83 26.13 -6.68
CA ILE A 642 45.82 24.67 -6.43
C ILE A 642 44.89 24.30 -5.24
N GLY A 643 44.75 25.21 -4.26
CA GLY A 643 43.82 25.05 -3.13
C GLY A 643 42.34 25.06 -3.52
N MET A 644 41.96 25.62 -4.67
CA MET A 644 40.59 25.58 -5.20
C MET A 644 40.21 24.20 -5.75
N ALA A 645 41.18 23.47 -6.34
CA ALA A 645 40.96 22.13 -6.87
C ALA A 645 40.79 21.06 -5.77
N GLN A 646 41.56 21.15 -4.67
CA GLN A 646 41.38 20.27 -3.50
C GLN A 646 39.99 20.44 -2.84
N ARG A 647 39.50 21.69 -2.77
CA ARG A 647 38.14 22.01 -2.26
C ARG A 647 37.05 21.36 -3.11
N MET A 648 37.24 21.31 -4.42
CA MET A 648 36.31 20.66 -5.35
C MET A 648 36.39 19.13 -5.29
N ALA A 649 37.59 18.56 -5.14
CA ALA A 649 37.78 17.10 -5.02
C ALA A 649 37.07 16.48 -3.81
N MET A 650 36.99 17.19 -2.69
CA MET A 650 36.32 16.71 -1.48
C MET A 650 34.79 16.74 -1.61
N LEU A 651 34.24 17.74 -2.32
CA LEU A 651 32.81 17.86 -2.62
C LEU A 651 32.36 16.73 -3.59
N ILE A 652 33.25 16.25 -4.46
CA ILE A 652 33.05 15.06 -5.30
C ILE A 652 33.04 13.79 -4.46
N PHE A 653 33.97 13.63 -3.52
CA PHE A 653 34.08 12.43 -2.70
C PHE A 653 32.85 12.23 -1.82
N THR A 654 32.34 13.31 -1.20
CA THR A 654 31.10 13.25 -0.40
C THR A 654 29.89 12.97 -1.28
N ASN A 655 29.79 13.58 -2.46
CA ASN A 655 28.68 13.33 -3.39
C ASN A 655 28.72 11.90 -3.98
N PHE A 656 29.91 11.37 -4.29
CA PHE A 656 30.13 9.99 -4.78
C PHE A 656 29.70 8.95 -3.76
N LEU A 657 30.16 9.09 -2.50
CA LEU A 657 29.84 8.15 -1.44
C LEU A 657 28.35 8.14 -1.09
N CYS A 658 27.66 9.26 -1.26
CA CYS A 658 26.23 9.37 -0.95
C CYS A 658 25.34 8.86 -2.10
N MET A 659 25.67 9.18 -3.35
CA MET A 659 24.77 8.92 -4.50
C MET A 659 24.99 7.56 -5.18
N ALA A 660 26.19 6.98 -5.09
CA ALA A 660 26.50 5.71 -5.77
C ALA A 660 25.72 4.51 -5.20
N PRO A 661 25.60 4.31 -3.87
CA PRO A 661 24.81 3.20 -3.32
C PRO A 661 23.33 3.31 -3.74
N ILE A 662 22.74 4.50 -3.60
CA ILE A 662 21.32 4.76 -3.89
C ILE A 662 21.00 4.45 -5.36
N SER A 663 21.85 4.91 -6.28
CA SER A 663 21.66 4.69 -7.72
C SER A 663 21.78 3.22 -8.10
N ILE A 664 22.73 2.49 -7.51
CA ILE A 664 22.93 1.05 -7.76
C ILE A 664 21.71 0.26 -7.28
N PHE A 665 21.24 0.50 -6.04
CA PHE A 665 20.06 -0.21 -5.52
C PHE A 665 18.78 0.12 -6.28
N ALA A 666 18.61 1.38 -6.68
CA ALA A 666 17.43 1.79 -7.43
C ALA A 666 17.38 1.14 -8.84
N ILE A 667 18.53 0.98 -9.51
CA ILE A 667 18.62 0.26 -10.79
C ILE A 667 18.33 -1.23 -10.60
N LEU A 668 18.90 -1.86 -9.58
CA LEU A 668 18.69 -3.28 -9.29
C LEU A 668 17.22 -3.59 -8.95
N ALA A 669 16.56 -2.71 -8.19
CA ALA A 669 15.14 -2.78 -7.93
C ALA A 669 14.30 -2.61 -9.21
N ALA A 670 14.67 -1.66 -10.08
CA ALA A 670 13.99 -1.45 -11.36
C ALA A 670 14.12 -2.65 -12.33
N LEU A 671 15.23 -3.38 -12.25
CA LEU A 671 15.46 -4.63 -13.00
C LEU A 671 14.79 -5.86 -12.37
N LYS A 672 13.99 -5.68 -11.31
CA LYS A 672 13.33 -6.76 -10.54
C LYS A 672 14.32 -7.78 -9.93
N LEU A 673 15.55 -7.35 -9.63
CA LEU A 673 16.59 -8.16 -8.98
C LEU A 673 16.95 -7.54 -7.62
N PRO A 674 16.09 -7.63 -6.59
CA PRO A 674 16.38 -7.05 -5.29
C PRO A 674 17.49 -7.84 -4.57
N LEU A 675 18.69 -7.27 -4.51
CA LEU A 675 19.86 -7.83 -3.80
C LEU A 675 19.79 -7.65 -2.27
N ILE A 676 18.91 -6.78 -1.77
CA ILE A 676 18.70 -6.46 -0.34
C ILE A 676 17.20 -6.38 -0.06
N THR A 677 16.76 -6.86 1.12
CA THR A 677 15.37 -6.71 1.57
C THR A 677 15.01 -5.24 1.77
N MET A 678 13.75 -4.86 1.50
CA MET A 678 13.30 -3.46 1.63
C MET A 678 13.54 -2.88 3.04
N SER A 679 13.48 -3.70 4.09
CA SER A 679 13.80 -3.29 5.47
C SER A 679 15.25 -2.85 5.64
N HIS A 680 16.21 -3.50 4.98
CA HIS A 680 17.63 -3.10 5.02
C HIS A 680 17.92 -1.93 4.08
N ALA A 681 17.13 -1.73 3.03
CA ALA A 681 17.24 -0.56 2.16
C ALA A 681 16.88 0.75 2.89
N LYS A 682 16.06 0.71 3.96
CA LYS A 682 15.78 1.87 4.83
C LYS A 682 17.06 2.48 5.42
N VAL A 683 18.04 1.65 5.79
CA VAL A 683 19.35 2.11 6.29
C VAL A 683 20.05 2.96 5.22
N LEU A 684 20.00 2.52 3.96
CA LEU A 684 20.64 3.26 2.87
C LEU A 684 19.97 4.62 2.65
N LEU A 685 18.65 4.68 2.77
CA LEU A 685 17.88 5.90 2.62
C LEU A 685 18.02 6.87 3.82
N VAL A 686 18.23 6.37 5.03
CA VAL A 686 18.36 7.23 6.23
C VAL A 686 19.79 7.76 6.39
N PHE A 687 20.80 6.96 6.01
CA PHE A 687 22.19 7.35 6.11
C PHE A 687 22.69 8.01 4.83
N PHE A 688 22.65 7.35 3.67
CA PHE A 688 23.34 7.86 2.49
C PHE A 688 22.60 8.99 1.77
N TYR A 689 21.26 8.94 1.73
CA TYR A 689 20.45 9.96 1.07
C TYR A 689 20.64 11.36 1.70
N PRO A 690 20.71 11.52 3.04
CA PRO A 690 20.86 12.84 3.65
C PRO A 690 22.29 13.30 3.94
N ILE A 691 23.28 12.40 3.95
CA ILE A 691 24.67 12.75 4.34
C ILE A 691 25.23 13.85 3.44
N ASN A 692 24.88 13.86 2.15
CA ASN A 692 25.29 14.91 1.22
C ASN A 692 24.82 16.29 1.71
N SER A 693 23.53 16.41 2.03
CA SER A 693 22.91 17.67 2.49
C SER A 693 23.39 18.12 3.87
N CYS A 694 23.71 17.19 4.77
CA CYS A 694 24.26 17.50 6.09
C CYS A 694 25.74 17.91 6.04
N SER A 695 26.53 17.36 5.10
CA SER A 695 27.99 17.58 5.05
C SER A 695 28.37 18.90 4.39
N ASN A 696 27.57 19.38 3.44
CA ASN A 696 27.83 20.58 2.64
C ASN A 696 28.18 21.83 3.50
N PRO A 697 27.41 22.20 4.55
CA PRO A 697 27.78 23.30 5.44
C PRO A 697 29.16 23.19 6.09
N PHE A 698 29.53 21.98 6.56
CA PHE A 698 30.83 21.75 7.20
C PHE A 698 31.98 21.89 6.20
N LEU A 699 31.80 21.42 4.98
CA LEU A 699 32.78 21.58 3.90
C LEU A 699 33.01 23.07 3.58
N TYR A 700 31.97 23.90 3.60
CA TYR A 700 32.11 25.35 3.39
C TYR A 700 32.90 26.03 4.52
N VAL A 701 32.62 25.69 5.78
CA VAL A 701 33.31 26.29 6.96
C VAL A 701 34.78 25.90 7.04
N ILE A 702 35.10 24.61 6.84
CA ILE A 702 36.45 24.09 7.05
C ILE A 702 37.39 24.55 5.92
N PHE A 703 36.91 24.54 4.68
CA PHE A 703 37.79 24.69 3.53
C PHE A 703 37.72 26.05 2.82
N THR A 704 36.73 26.90 3.11
CA THR A 704 36.57 28.21 2.44
C THR A 704 36.95 29.36 3.37
N LYS A 705 38.15 29.94 3.18
CA LYS A 705 38.67 31.06 4.00
C LYS A 705 37.74 32.29 4.03
N THR A 706 37.15 32.64 2.89
CA THR A 706 36.20 33.76 2.76
C THR A 706 34.89 33.49 3.50
N PHE A 707 34.36 32.28 3.44
CA PHE A 707 33.15 31.90 4.18
C PHE A 707 33.41 31.80 5.69
N LYS A 708 34.54 31.21 6.09
CA LYS A 708 34.99 31.17 7.50
C LYS A 708 35.09 32.58 8.09
N ARG A 709 35.59 33.55 7.32
CA ARG A 709 35.62 34.97 7.68
C ARG A 709 34.20 35.55 7.84
N ASP A 710 33.34 35.37 6.83
CA ASP A 710 31.97 35.91 6.86
C ASP A 710 31.14 35.30 8.01
N PHE A 711 31.35 34.01 8.32
CA PHE A 711 30.79 33.33 9.48
C PHE A 711 31.25 33.94 10.80
N PHE A 712 32.57 34.16 10.99
CA PHE A 712 33.07 34.79 12.22
C PHE A 712 32.61 36.24 12.36
N PHE A 713 32.44 36.98 11.26
CA PHE A 713 31.82 38.31 11.30
C PHE A 713 30.36 38.25 11.74
N LEU A 714 29.56 37.34 11.20
CA LEU A 714 28.16 37.16 11.62
C LEU A 714 28.07 36.73 13.09
N ALA A 715 28.89 35.77 13.52
CA ALA A 715 28.96 35.31 14.91
C ALA A 715 29.36 36.43 15.88
N SER A 716 30.26 37.34 15.47
CA SER A 716 30.65 38.50 16.27
C SER A 716 29.52 39.50 16.48
N ARG A 717 28.58 39.59 15.53
CA ARG A 717 27.38 40.44 15.61
C ARG A 717 26.37 39.91 16.63
N PHE A 718 26.38 38.60 16.89
CA PHE A 718 25.61 37.93 17.95
C PHE A 718 26.40 37.74 19.26
N GLY A 719 27.59 38.34 19.39
CA GLY A 719 28.38 38.34 20.63
C GLY A 719 29.40 37.22 20.79
N PHE A 720 29.49 36.26 19.86
CA PHE A 720 30.40 35.12 19.93
C PHE A 720 31.68 35.33 19.09
N PHE A 721 32.81 34.72 19.49
CA PHE A 721 34.08 34.70 18.72
C PHE A 721 34.68 36.07 18.30
N LYS A 722 34.45 37.14 19.09
CA LYS A 722 34.94 38.51 18.80
C LYS A 722 36.45 38.58 18.51
N ALA A 723 37.28 37.81 19.23
CA ALA A 723 38.72 37.76 19.03
C ALA A 723 39.14 37.17 17.67
N ARG A 724 38.45 36.12 17.20
CA ARG A 724 38.74 35.49 15.89
C ARG A 724 38.24 36.32 14.71
N ALA A 725 37.16 37.08 14.89
CA ALA A 725 36.70 38.05 13.89
C ALA A 725 37.71 39.20 13.68
N LEU A 726 38.37 39.65 14.76
CA LEU A 726 39.41 40.69 14.72
C LEU A 726 40.68 40.24 13.97
N VAL A 727 41.11 38.98 14.15
CA VAL A 727 42.25 38.40 13.42
C VAL A 727 42.00 38.31 11.91
N HIS A 728 40.77 38.03 11.49
CA HIS A 728 40.42 38.04 10.06
C HIS A 728 40.15 39.45 9.48
N CYS A 729 40.11 40.47 10.33
CA CYS A 729 39.94 41.88 9.95
C CYS A 729 41.29 42.54 9.57
N THR A 730 42.41 42.06 10.12
CA THR A 730 43.75 42.60 9.84
C THR A 730 44.29 42.23 8.45
N GLU A 731 43.79 41.15 7.84
CA GLU A 731 44.13 40.69 6.48
C GLU A 731 43.42 41.47 5.33
N MET A 732 42.66 42.53 5.62
CA MET A 732 41.91 43.28 4.59
C MET A 732 42.74 44.31 3.79
N PRO A 733 42.53 44.49 2.47
CA PRO A 733 43.07 45.61 1.70
C PRO A 733 42.54 46.98 2.18
N SER A 734 43.37 48.02 2.05
CA SER A 734 43.19 49.37 2.63
C SER A 734 41.85 50.11 2.42
N PRO A 735 41.02 49.88 1.37
CA PRO A 735 39.72 50.54 1.25
C PRO A 735 38.65 49.97 2.18
N LEU A 736 38.70 48.66 2.47
CA LEU A 736 37.70 47.96 3.29
C LEU A 736 37.92 48.17 4.80
N ARG A 737 39.17 48.42 5.22
CA ARG A 737 39.51 48.79 6.59
C ARG A 737 38.84 50.10 7.03
N ARG A 738 38.62 51.05 6.09
CA ARG A 738 37.97 52.34 6.36
C ARG A 738 36.47 52.23 6.65
N VAL A 739 35.75 51.36 5.94
CA VAL A 739 34.30 51.15 6.14
C VAL A 739 34.02 50.52 7.49
N TRP A 740 34.85 49.57 7.93
CA TRP A 740 34.69 48.89 9.22
C TRP A 740 34.97 49.81 10.41
N VAL A 741 35.97 50.69 10.30
CA VAL A 741 36.26 51.72 11.31
C VAL A 741 35.11 52.74 11.40
N SER A 742 34.49 53.10 10.26
CA SER A 742 33.33 54.01 10.25
C SER A 742 32.13 53.45 11.03
N THR A 743 31.80 52.16 10.86
CA THR A 743 30.72 51.51 11.62
C THR A 743 31.02 51.30 13.11
N ARG A 744 32.29 51.39 13.53
CA ARG A 744 32.69 51.23 14.94
C ARG A 744 32.69 52.55 15.70
N ASN A 745 32.89 53.68 15.00
CA ASN A 745 32.92 55.02 15.60
C ASN A 745 31.55 55.49 16.13
N ASP A 746 30.44 54.91 15.70
CA ASP A 746 29.10 55.20 16.26
C ASP A 746 28.85 54.52 17.63
N THR A 747 29.83 53.80 18.16
CA THR A 747 29.76 53.13 19.48
C THR A 747 30.95 53.45 20.38
N LEU A 748 31.56 54.64 20.23
CA LEU A 748 32.75 55.03 20.96
C LEU A 748 32.41 55.82 22.24
N HIS A 749 32.03 55.09 23.29
CA HIS A 749 32.39 55.50 24.65
C HIS A 749 32.98 54.29 25.37
N SER A 750 34.18 54.50 25.92
CA SER A 750 35.03 53.55 26.66
C SER A 750 35.82 52.53 25.84
N LEU A 751 37.11 52.81 25.63
CA LEU A 751 38.18 51.99 26.21
C LEU A 751 39.55 52.55 25.79
N GLU A 752 40.17 53.21 26.77
CA GLU A 752 41.56 53.59 26.81
C GLU A 752 42.43 52.38 27.19
N SER A 753 43.66 52.39 26.69
CA SER A 753 44.79 51.50 27.04
C SER A 753 44.73 50.04 26.56
N LEU A 754 45.64 49.68 25.65
CA LEU A 754 46.48 48.48 25.69
C LEU A 754 47.46 48.52 24.51
N ASN A 755 48.44 49.43 24.63
CA ASN A 755 49.77 49.23 24.07
C ASN A 755 50.49 48.28 25.03
N ASP A 756 50.62 47.00 24.68
CA ASP A 756 51.76 46.15 25.04
C ASP A 756 51.51 44.71 24.55
N PHE A 757 52.13 44.35 23.43
CA PHE A 757 53.18 43.33 23.37
C PHE A 757 53.54 43.06 21.91
N ARG A 758 54.85 43.07 21.68
CA ARG A 758 55.57 42.98 20.42
C ARG A 758 55.67 41.55 19.93
#